data_AF-A0A849QBU9-F1
#
_entry.id   AF-A0A849QBU9-F1
#
_cell.length_a   1.000
_cell.length_b   1.000
_cell.length_c   1.000
_cell.angle_alpha   90.00
_cell.angle_beta   90.00
_cell.angle_gamma   90.00
#
_symmetry.space_group_name_H-M   'P 1'
#
loop_
_entity.id
_entity.type
_entity.pdbx_description
1 polymer ?
#
loop_
_entity_poly.entity_id
_entity_poly.type
_entity_poly.pdbx_seq_one_letter_code
_entity_poly.pdbx_strand_id
1 'polypeptide(L)'
;MATYKTTDVDGVEKLPSEMIYNAAQKYHVNPKVILTMLQKEQSIISTPLDKQTTLQLNKAMGYESPDYYGLANQINRGTWQLNHNIEQIDAGKTTINGWTTGVAKETVDHVIITPETKATASLYSYNPLAGDGWGGSAEWGANYLFWDIYYNKFDFSVEITSSNSWEFNNPANSEGWLAYNSGILNEDINVQDDGFFIVDPIGPDPWIENNGLSIDALSIDHIKIKMSSNCNDDTGAIYFSTIESPGFDENKKFGFAVSHSSEWYEYDISISGNPYWKGTITALRIDPADYSSDSPDSHDDTFGFDYIRLSGESTEVDTPTEQDTPSSDVVTPDSSVNPVNTQYAISDTYYIEDERIGQAIAWAESMIGSTKYPIYCLMFVEDAYKFGAISDPDRFWTNAKKASIGLNAKDNDGLPPRGSFVFFEWTSTDCPDCGHVGLSLGDGNIIHAFGTGPVIKSDYTKIGLTYIGWTYPPLTPPINKRYLLSGNLYGSENKKDIAGTFDTSTSEFKFGSKTVQFGLNTDIPIIGDWDNDGKDEIGLYRPIDDDGISRFYLVTRDWNDLPYKAGDADKRIYFGGPYPTNIPIAGDWDGDNYDDIGGFNPEMNIFYLYKLDLDKSSAGSYKDVHFGITGDIPFIGDWNGDGKDEVGVFRYPYPNNQETNAFYFDRDLTGIQHDLGVIGPDGKLQPYAYGDVGDYPVIGDWDGNGDDDIGVYRPSNQEFYEDSKKPVNSDMGASIIAIIHAYGSHEGDDDYNTVHDVNSDGVINLSDFVGALKDTIMDMLNSIKL
;
A
#
# COMPACT_ATOMS: atom_id res chain seq x y z
N MET A 1 36.09 16.27 9.07
CA MET A 1 36.45 16.83 10.39
C MET A 1 37.92 16.59 10.81
N ALA A 2 38.51 15.39 10.62
CA ALA A 2 39.83 15.06 11.17
C ALA A 2 41.03 15.92 10.68
N THR A 3 40.92 16.53 9.50
CA THR A 3 41.95 17.39 8.89
C THR A 3 41.54 18.85 8.75
N TYR A 4 40.29 19.19 9.12
CA TYR A 4 39.74 20.53 8.99
C TYR A 4 40.24 21.40 10.16
N LYS A 5 40.71 22.61 9.86
CA LYS A 5 41.08 23.63 10.85
C LYS A 5 40.22 24.86 10.65
N THR A 6 39.86 25.50 11.75
CA THR A 6 39.21 26.80 11.73
C THR A 6 39.62 27.59 12.97
N THR A 7 39.42 28.90 12.92
CA THR A 7 39.73 29.81 14.02
C THR A 7 38.80 29.52 15.20
N ASP A 8 39.37 29.25 16.37
CA ASP A 8 38.62 29.04 17.60
C ASP A 8 38.21 30.35 18.28
N VAL A 9 37.51 30.26 19.42
CA VAL A 9 37.01 31.42 20.18
C VAL A 9 38.12 32.31 20.77
N ASP A 10 39.36 31.81 20.83
CA ASP A 10 40.53 32.56 21.30
C ASP A 10 41.35 33.15 20.11
N GLY A 11 40.84 33.01 18.88
CA GLY A 11 41.47 33.53 17.66
C GLY A 11 42.59 32.64 17.12
N VAL A 12 42.70 31.38 17.56
CA VAL A 12 43.76 30.44 17.17
C VAL A 12 43.19 29.34 16.28
N GLU A 13 43.88 29.00 15.19
CA GLU A 13 43.48 27.86 14.37
C GLU A 13 43.65 26.54 15.12
N LYS A 14 42.54 25.81 15.30
CA LYS A 14 42.50 24.51 15.97
C LYS A 14 41.68 23.50 15.18
N LEU A 15 41.85 22.22 15.51
CA LEU A 15 40.99 21.16 14.99
C LEU A 15 39.63 21.17 15.73
N PRO A 16 38.51 20.79 15.07
CA PRO A 16 37.22 20.61 15.74
C PRO A 16 37.27 19.66 16.94
N SER A 17 38.09 18.61 16.89
CA SER A 17 38.30 17.69 18.01
C SER A 17 38.90 18.39 19.23
N GLU A 18 39.85 19.31 19.02
CA GLU A 18 40.43 20.13 20.09
C GLU A 18 39.42 21.13 20.64
N MET A 19 38.59 21.73 19.78
CA MET A 19 37.51 22.62 20.21
C MET A 19 36.48 21.91 21.09
N ILE A 20 36.05 20.70 20.67
CA ILE A 20 35.12 19.85 21.42
C ILE A 20 35.73 19.46 22.78
N TYR A 21 36.99 19.02 22.78
CA TYR A 21 37.69 18.65 24.01
C TYR A 21 37.80 19.86 24.96
N ASN A 22 38.21 21.02 24.46
CA ASN A 22 38.37 22.23 25.28
C ASN A 22 37.03 22.71 25.85
N ALA A 23 35.96 22.70 25.06
CA ALA A 23 34.62 23.06 25.53
C ALA A 23 34.09 22.08 26.58
N ALA A 24 34.28 20.77 26.35
CA ALA A 24 33.92 19.72 27.31
C ALA A 24 34.62 19.91 28.67
N GLN A 25 35.93 20.18 28.66
CA GLN A 25 36.68 20.44 29.89
C GLN A 25 36.24 21.74 30.57
N LYS A 26 36.03 22.80 29.79
CA LYS A 26 35.68 24.14 30.31
C LYS A 26 34.31 24.17 30.99
N TYR A 27 33.33 23.47 30.44
CA TYR A 27 31.94 23.50 30.91
C TYR A 27 31.50 22.19 31.57
N HIS A 28 32.43 21.29 31.86
CA HIS A 28 32.16 20.01 32.53
C HIS A 28 31.10 19.12 31.86
N VAL A 29 30.99 19.20 30.53
CA VAL A 29 30.06 18.40 29.72
C VAL A 29 30.81 17.23 29.10
N ASN A 30 30.21 16.04 29.10
CA ASN A 30 30.82 14.88 28.43
C ASN A 30 30.98 15.16 26.93
N PRO A 31 32.19 14.99 26.34
CA PRO A 31 32.42 15.28 24.93
C PRO A 31 31.54 14.45 23.98
N LYS A 32 31.06 13.28 24.42
CA LYS A 32 30.07 12.49 23.66
C LYS A 32 28.75 13.23 23.47
N VAL A 33 28.30 13.99 24.47
CA VAL A 33 27.08 14.81 24.36
C VAL A 33 27.27 15.88 23.30
N ILE A 34 28.42 16.55 23.27
CA ILE A 34 28.74 17.57 22.25
C ILE A 34 28.74 16.94 20.85
N LEU A 35 29.35 15.77 20.67
CA LEU A 35 29.36 15.04 19.40
C LEU A 35 27.93 14.65 18.96
N THR A 36 27.12 14.15 19.90
CA THR A 36 25.72 13.80 19.64
C THR A 36 24.94 15.03 19.19
N MET A 37 25.11 16.18 19.86
CA MET A 37 24.38 17.40 19.49
C MET A 37 24.82 17.95 18.13
N LEU A 38 26.12 17.94 17.82
CA LEU A 38 26.62 18.32 16.49
C LEU A 38 26.05 17.42 15.38
N GLN A 39 25.91 16.12 15.65
CA GLN A 39 25.27 15.19 14.72
C GLN A 39 23.77 15.44 14.62
N LYS A 40 23.07 15.58 15.74
CA LYS A 40 21.63 15.79 15.81
C LYS A 40 21.20 17.07 15.07
N GLU A 41 21.93 18.17 15.26
CA GLU A 41 21.48 19.49 14.81
C GLU A 41 21.80 19.79 13.34
N GLN A 42 22.94 19.29 12.82
CA GLN A 42 23.37 19.63 11.45
C GLN A 42 23.99 18.43 10.70
N SER A 43 23.93 17.22 11.25
CA SER A 43 24.55 16.00 10.69
C SER A 43 26.04 16.15 10.37
N ILE A 44 26.74 17.04 11.08
CA ILE A 44 28.06 17.52 10.67
C ILE A 44 29.18 16.50 10.96
N ILE A 45 28.92 15.50 11.79
CA ILE A 45 29.88 14.43 12.08
C ILE A 45 29.89 13.40 10.93
N SER A 46 28.72 13.03 10.42
CA SER A 46 28.57 12.07 9.31
C SER A 46 28.71 12.69 7.91
N THR A 47 28.48 13.99 7.75
CA THR A 47 28.57 14.67 6.45
C THR A 47 30.03 14.79 5.97
N PRO A 48 30.37 14.31 4.75
CA PRO A 48 31.70 14.48 4.15
C PRO A 48 32.14 15.94 4.12
N LEU A 49 33.42 16.20 4.36
CA LEU A 49 33.93 17.56 4.59
C LEU A 49 33.70 18.51 3.40
N ASP A 50 33.80 18.00 2.18
CA ASP A 50 33.55 18.70 0.92
C ASP A 50 32.07 19.03 0.67
N LYS A 51 31.17 18.38 1.42
CA LYS A 51 29.72 18.59 1.36
C LYS A 51 29.17 19.41 2.54
N GLN A 52 30.02 19.83 3.48
CA GLN A 52 29.60 20.67 4.60
C GLN A 52 29.39 22.11 4.13
N THR A 53 28.18 22.63 4.33
CA THR A 53 27.83 24.00 3.94
C THR A 53 28.25 25.01 5.00
N THR A 54 28.47 26.26 4.59
CA THR A 54 28.72 27.38 5.51
C THR A 54 27.59 27.55 6.52
N LEU A 55 26.34 27.27 6.11
CA LEU A 55 25.17 27.35 7.00
C LEU A 55 25.24 26.29 8.11
N GLN A 56 25.57 25.04 7.76
CA GLN A 56 25.74 23.95 8.72
C GLN A 56 26.85 24.26 9.75
N LEU A 57 27.96 24.82 9.30
CA LEU A 57 29.05 25.24 10.20
C LEU A 57 28.65 26.43 11.07
N ASN A 58 27.87 27.37 10.53
CA ASN A 58 27.44 28.56 11.27
C ASN A 58 26.40 28.26 12.33
N LYS A 59 25.60 27.20 12.17
CA LYS A 59 24.52 26.79 13.07
C LYS A 59 24.74 25.38 13.65
N ALA A 60 26.00 24.96 13.79
CA ALA A 60 26.38 23.58 14.12
C ALA A 60 25.73 22.99 15.39
N MET A 61 25.33 23.82 16.36
CA MET A 61 24.60 23.39 17.56
C MET A 61 23.23 24.09 17.70
N GLY A 62 22.65 24.52 16.58
CA GLY A 62 21.30 25.12 16.54
C GLY A 62 21.20 26.53 17.12
N TYR A 63 22.32 27.22 17.37
CA TYR A 63 22.30 28.57 17.94
C TYR A 63 22.15 29.61 16.83
N GLU A 64 20.92 30.05 16.57
CA GLU A 64 20.58 30.98 15.48
C GLU A 64 20.72 32.45 15.89
N SER A 65 21.97 32.90 15.99
CA SER A 65 22.27 34.33 16.09
C SER A 65 23.60 34.63 15.37
N PRO A 66 23.67 35.67 14.53
CA PRO A 66 24.89 36.05 13.81
C PRO A 66 26.11 36.24 14.71
N ASP A 67 25.91 36.66 15.97
CA ASP A 67 26.98 36.85 16.95
C ASP A 67 27.65 35.53 17.37
N TYR A 68 27.00 34.40 17.12
CA TYR A 68 27.47 33.05 17.45
C TYR A 68 27.70 32.17 16.23
N TYR A 69 27.72 32.75 15.02
CA TYR A 69 28.05 32.00 13.81
C TYR A 69 29.50 31.52 13.82
N GLY A 70 29.67 30.32 13.30
CA GLY A 70 30.93 29.61 13.16
C GLY A 70 31.04 28.43 14.10
N LEU A 71 31.66 27.35 13.62
CA LEU A 71 31.73 26.06 14.32
C LEU A 71 32.27 26.19 15.76
N ALA A 72 33.30 27.01 15.96
CA ALA A 72 33.89 27.22 17.28
C ALA A 72 32.93 27.93 18.25
N ASN A 73 32.20 28.94 17.78
CA ASN A 73 31.23 29.68 18.58
C ASN A 73 30.03 28.81 18.95
N GLN A 74 29.57 27.98 18.01
CA GLN A 74 28.49 27.02 18.22
C GLN A 74 28.86 25.97 19.28
N ILE A 75 30.03 25.33 19.13
CA ILE A 75 30.55 24.36 20.11
C ILE A 75 30.68 25.01 21.49
N ASN A 76 31.23 26.22 21.57
CA ASN A 76 31.44 26.88 22.85
C ASN A 76 30.11 27.26 23.53
N ARG A 77 29.19 27.90 22.80
CA ARG A 77 27.94 28.42 23.35
C ARG A 77 26.95 27.33 23.68
N GLY A 78 26.77 26.35 22.79
CA GLY A 78 25.85 25.22 23.02
C GLY A 78 26.29 24.36 24.21
N THR A 79 27.59 24.10 24.34
CA THR A 79 28.13 23.36 25.49
C THR A 79 27.96 24.13 26.80
N TRP A 80 28.19 25.45 26.80
CA TRP A 80 27.93 26.29 27.95
C TRP A 80 26.45 26.25 28.38
N GLN A 81 25.51 26.35 27.44
CA GLN A 81 24.08 26.40 27.73
C GLN A 81 23.59 25.10 28.40
N LEU A 82 24.06 23.94 27.92
CA LEU A 82 23.74 22.63 28.51
C LEU A 82 24.09 22.56 30.00
N ASN A 83 25.29 23.01 30.37
CA ASN A 83 25.72 23.01 31.77
C ASN A 83 25.06 24.12 32.58
N HIS A 84 24.88 25.30 31.98
CA HIS A 84 24.26 26.45 32.65
C HIS A 84 22.82 26.14 33.11
N ASN A 85 22.05 25.42 32.31
CA ASN A 85 20.71 24.95 32.68
C ASN A 85 20.75 24.03 33.91
N ILE A 86 21.74 23.13 34.01
CA ILE A 86 21.93 22.25 35.17
C ILE A 86 22.28 23.10 36.41
N GLU A 87 23.17 24.08 36.27
CA GLU A 87 23.53 25.01 37.36
C GLU A 87 22.32 25.81 37.86
N GLN A 88 21.39 26.21 36.98
CA GLN A 88 20.15 26.86 37.39
C GLN A 88 19.26 25.90 38.20
N ILE A 89 19.12 24.65 37.75
CA ILE A 89 18.34 23.62 38.46
C ILE A 89 18.97 23.31 39.84
N ASP A 90 20.29 23.22 39.92
CA ASP A 90 21.02 23.05 41.19
C ASP A 90 20.83 24.22 42.15
N ALA A 91 20.67 25.42 41.63
CA ALA A 91 20.34 26.62 42.41
C ALA A 91 18.85 26.71 42.81
N GLY A 92 18.05 25.67 42.56
CA GLY A 92 16.62 25.63 42.88
C GLY A 92 15.75 26.46 41.94
N LYS A 93 16.26 26.79 40.74
CA LYS A 93 15.51 27.48 39.68
C LYS A 93 15.11 26.50 38.59
N THR A 94 14.39 26.98 37.59
CA THR A 94 14.08 26.23 36.37
C THR A 94 15.04 26.61 35.25
N THR A 95 15.04 25.87 34.15
CA THR A 95 15.60 26.34 32.88
C THR A 95 14.89 27.62 32.41
N ILE A 96 15.43 28.26 31.36
CA ILE A 96 14.87 29.48 30.78
C ILE A 96 13.39 29.34 30.38
N ASN A 97 12.93 28.14 30.06
CA ASN A 97 11.53 27.86 29.70
C ASN A 97 10.79 27.06 30.78
N GLY A 98 11.22 27.10 32.04
CA GLY A 98 10.45 26.54 33.15
C GLY A 98 10.62 25.04 33.39
N TRP A 99 11.56 24.33 32.72
CA TRP A 99 11.79 22.91 32.97
C TRP A 99 12.62 22.69 34.24
N THR A 100 12.25 21.67 35.02
CA THR A 100 13.01 21.18 36.18
C THR A 100 12.68 19.70 36.43
N THR A 101 13.41 19.04 37.32
CA THR A 101 13.20 17.60 37.60
C THR A 101 11.94 17.35 38.41
N GLY A 102 11.18 16.30 38.07
CA GLY A 102 10.03 15.82 38.83
C GLY A 102 8.79 16.71 38.76
N VAL A 103 8.76 17.68 37.86
CA VAL A 103 7.60 18.55 37.61
C VAL A 103 7.07 18.25 36.22
N ALA A 104 5.85 17.72 36.15
CA ALA A 104 5.16 17.46 34.91
C ALA A 104 4.88 18.77 34.17
N LYS A 105 5.11 18.77 32.87
CA LYS A 105 4.82 19.93 32.02
C LYS A 105 4.44 19.47 30.63
N GLU A 106 3.40 20.09 30.10
CA GLU A 106 2.88 19.85 28.77
C GLU A 106 3.82 20.43 27.70
N THR A 107 4.00 19.71 26.59
CA THR A 107 4.72 20.16 25.39
C THR A 107 3.74 20.75 24.36
N VAL A 108 4.26 21.30 23.25
CA VAL A 108 3.44 21.96 22.20
C VAL A 108 2.49 20.98 21.49
N ASP A 109 2.85 19.71 21.46
CA ASP A 109 2.11 18.56 20.92
C ASP A 109 1.22 17.85 21.96
N HIS A 110 0.92 18.51 23.08
CA HIS A 110 0.03 18.02 24.15
C HIS A 110 0.51 16.77 24.90
N VAL A 111 1.81 16.46 24.84
CA VAL A 111 2.41 15.37 25.62
C VAL A 111 2.82 15.89 26.99
N ILE A 112 2.41 15.20 28.05
CA ILE A 112 2.84 15.52 29.42
C ILE A 112 4.18 14.84 29.70
N ILE A 113 5.22 15.63 29.92
CA ILE A 113 6.57 15.14 30.23
C ILE A 113 6.96 15.53 31.65
N THR A 114 7.46 14.55 32.41
CA THR A 114 8.06 14.76 33.74
C THR A 114 9.55 14.42 33.68
N PRO A 115 10.46 15.40 33.57
CA PRO A 115 11.88 15.08 33.47
C PRO A 115 12.40 14.42 34.75
N GLU A 116 12.90 13.19 34.66
CA GLU A 116 13.50 12.50 35.80
C GLU A 116 14.90 13.03 36.15
N THR A 117 15.63 13.52 35.14
CA THR A 117 17.02 13.99 35.30
C THR A 117 17.20 15.44 34.89
N LYS A 118 18.18 16.11 35.50
CA LYS A 118 18.57 17.49 35.18
C LYS A 118 19.08 17.60 33.74
N ALA A 119 19.69 16.54 33.22
CA ALA A 119 20.13 16.46 31.84
C ALA A 119 18.92 16.47 30.88
N THR A 120 17.90 15.66 31.17
CA THR A 120 16.64 15.64 30.41
C THR A 120 15.96 17.01 30.44
N ALA A 121 15.84 17.64 31.61
CA ALA A 121 15.28 18.98 31.74
C ALA A 121 16.09 20.06 30.98
N SER A 122 17.42 19.97 31.01
CA SER A 122 18.32 20.88 30.28
C SER A 122 18.17 20.77 28.76
N LEU A 123 17.97 19.55 28.25
CA LEU A 123 17.82 19.29 26.82
C LEU A 123 16.59 19.97 26.22
N TYR A 124 15.49 20.10 26.96
CA TYR A 124 14.31 20.85 26.52
C TYR A 124 14.50 22.37 26.47
N SER A 125 15.68 22.90 26.79
CA SER A 125 15.95 24.35 26.81
C SER A 125 17.38 24.70 26.41
N TYR A 126 18.04 23.84 25.64
CA TYR A 126 19.48 23.96 25.42
C TYR A 126 19.89 24.96 24.32
N ASN A 127 18.96 25.47 23.52
CA ASN A 127 19.21 26.48 22.48
C ASN A 127 18.20 27.66 22.59
N PRO A 128 18.45 28.81 21.93
CA PRO A 128 17.68 30.03 22.10
C PRO A 128 16.43 30.10 21.19
N LEU A 129 16.24 29.14 20.27
CA LEU A 129 15.11 29.10 19.33
C LEU A 129 13.84 28.49 19.95
N ALA A 130 13.67 28.66 21.25
CA ALA A 130 12.39 28.40 21.89
C ALA A 130 11.32 29.36 21.34
N GLY A 131 10.69 29.04 20.21
CA GLY A 131 9.60 29.87 19.72
C GLY A 131 9.40 30.04 18.23
N ASP A 132 10.43 29.95 17.39
CA ASP A 132 10.26 30.42 16.01
C ASP A 132 11.11 29.66 15.00
N GLY A 133 10.41 29.08 14.01
CA GLY A 133 10.93 28.11 13.05
C GLY A 133 11.25 26.77 13.72
N TRP A 134 10.49 25.73 13.40
CA TRP A 134 10.71 24.34 13.84
C TRP A 134 10.20 23.96 15.26
N GLY A 135 9.04 24.50 15.66
CA GLY A 135 8.14 23.85 16.64
C GLY A 135 8.38 24.10 18.14
N GLY A 136 9.19 25.09 18.52
CA GLY A 136 9.29 25.52 19.92
C GLY A 136 8.33 26.68 20.26
N SER A 137 8.04 26.87 21.55
CA SER A 137 7.48 28.09 22.14
C SER A 137 8.40 28.57 23.26
N ALA A 138 8.49 29.89 23.48
CA ALA A 138 9.16 30.46 24.64
C ALA A 138 8.59 29.92 25.96
N GLU A 139 7.31 29.53 25.95
CA GLU A 139 6.61 28.93 27.09
C GLU A 139 6.90 27.43 27.26
N TRP A 140 7.17 26.69 26.17
CA TRP A 140 7.08 25.22 26.18
C TRP A 140 8.42 24.48 26.05
N GLY A 141 9.47 25.06 25.43
CA GLY A 141 10.79 24.39 25.30
C GLY A 141 11.23 24.19 23.85
N ALA A 142 12.41 23.58 23.67
CA ALA A 142 13.00 23.23 22.38
C ALA A 142 13.53 21.79 22.41
N ASN A 143 12.85 20.83 21.74
CA ASN A 143 13.46 19.52 21.47
C ASN A 143 12.77 18.59 20.44
N TYR A 144 12.08 19.11 19.43
CA TYR A 144 11.42 18.27 18.40
C TYR A 144 12.37 17.23 17.77
N LEU A 145 13.61 17.62 17.41
CA LEU A 145 14.60 16.71 16.82
C LEU A 145 15.13 15.61 17.76
N PHE A 146 15.05 15.80 19.08
CA PHE A 146 15.42 14.73 20.02
C PHE A 146 14.24 13.77 20.21
N TRP A 147 13.01 14.29 20.23
CA TRP A 147 11.79 13.48 20.20
C TRP A 147 11.80 12.60 18.94
N ASP A 148 11.94 13.16 17.75
CA ASP A 148 11.96 12.45 16.46
C ASP A 148 13.02 11.31 16.41
N ILE A 149 14.27 11.60 16.77
CA ILE A 149 15.35 10.58 16.74
C ILE A 149 15.21 9.55 17.87
N TYR A 150 14.58 9.87 19.00
CA TYR A 150 14.44 8.95 20.13
C TYR A 150 13.20 8.07 19.99
N TYR A 151 12.07 8.63 19.51
CA TYR A 151 10.83 7.90 19.25
C TYR A 151 10.96 6.96 18.05
N ASN A 152 11.61 7.38 16.96
CA ASN A 152 11.80 6.53 15.77
C ASN A 152 12.86 5.43 15.97
N LYS A 153 13.58 5.42 17.10
CA LYS A 153 14.74 4.54 17.30
C LYS A 153 14.65 3.67 18.55
N PHE A 154 13.84 4.07 19.54
CA PHE A 154 13.50 3.24 20.69
C PHE A 154 12.01 2.99 20.65
N ASP A 155 11.68 1.81 20.15
CA ASP A 155 10.34 1.28 19.89
C ASP A 155 9.44 1.39 21.14
N PHE A 156 8.44 2.26 21.07
CA PHE A 156 7.30 2.29 21.98
C PHE A 156 6.01 1.98 21.20
N SER A 157 6.06 1.00 20.30
CA SER A 157 4.85 0.50 19.64
C SER A 157 3.95 -0.21 20.66
N VAL A 158 2.70 0.25 20.74
CA VAL A 158 1.61 -0.51 21.37
C VAL A 158 1.21 -1.60 20.36
N GLU A 159 1.30 -2.87 20.75
CA GLU A 159 0.91 -3.99 19.90
C GLU A 159 -0.59 -3.91 19.56
N ILE A 160 -0.92 -3.88 18.26
CA ILE A 160 -2.29 -4.02 17.75
C ILE A 160 -2.65 -5.50 17.86
N THR A 161 -3.58 -5.85 18.76
CA THR A 161 -4.03 -7.24 18.95
C THR A 161 -5.38 -7.47 18.28
N SER A 162 -5.49 -8.53 17.47
CA SER A 162 -6.75 -9.01 16.90
C SER A 162 -7.50 -9.94 17.85
N SER A 163 -7.65 -9.54 19.11
CA SER A 163 -8.42 -10.32 20.08
C SER A 163 -9.90 -9.92 20.05
N ASN A 164 -10.78 -10.91 20.06
CA ASN A 164 -12.22 -10.75 20.27
C ASN A 164 -12.68 -11.34 21.62
N SER A 165 -11.72 -11.73 22.48
CA SER A 165 -11.94 -12.34 23.79
C SER A 165 -10.86 -11.86 24.76
N TRP A 166 -11.27 -11.36 25.91
CA TRP A 166 -10.40 -10.91 26.99
C TRP A 166 -10.80 -11.64 28.26
N GLU A 167 -9.83 -12.30 28.88
CA GLU A 167 -10.03 -13.26 29.97
C GLU A 167 -9.39 -12.83 31.28
N PHE A 168 -8.53 -11.81 31.27
CA PHE A 168 -7.86 -11.20 32.43
C PHE A 168 -7.13 -12.19 33.38
N ASN A 169 -6.90 -13.42 32.94
CA ASN A 169 -6.38 -14.53 33.76
C ASN A 169 -4.88 -14.42 34.06
N ASN A 170 -4.19 -13.44 33.47
CA ASN A 170 -2.77 -13.18 33.69
C ASN A 170 -2.59 -12.01 34.66
N PRO A 171 -2.01 -12.22 35.86
CA PRO A 171 -1.75 -11.14 36.81
C PRO A 171 -1.01 -9.98 36.15
N ALA A 172 -1.39 -8.74 36.52
CA ALA A 172 -0.81 -7.52 35.97
C ALA A 172 -0.91 -7.34 34.44
N ASN A 173 -1.82 -8.04 33.76
CA ASN A 173 -2.05 -7.87 32.33
C ASN A 173 -3.53 -7.57 32.03
N SER A 174 -3.83 -6.31 31.73
CA SER A 174 -5.18 -5.85 31.38
C SER A 174 -5.59 -6.18 29.94
N GLU A 175 -4.76 -6.90 29.18
CA GLU A 175 -5.05 -7.35 27.81
C GLU A 175 -5.50 -6.20 26.87
N GLY A 176 -4.92 -5.01 27.07
CA GLY A 176 -5.18 -3.80 26.28
C GLY A 176 -6.29 -2.90 26.83
N TRP A 177 -6.94 -3.27 27.95
CA TRP A 177 -7.96 -2.44 28.58
C TRP A 177 -7.34 -1.42 29.55
N LEU A 178 -7.77 -0.16 29.44
CA LEU A 178 -7.35 0.95 30.29
C LEU A 178 -8.54 1.47 31.09
N ALA A 179 -8.34 1.71 32.38
CA ALA A 179 -9.36 2.27 33.27
C ALA A 179 -9.19 3.79 33.40
N TYR A 180 -10.31 4.51 33.31
CA TYR A 180 -10.36 5.96 33.42
C TYR A 180 -11.21 6.37 34.63
N ASN A 181 -10.91 7.54 35.19
CA ASN A 181 -11.48 8.02 36.44
C ASN A 181 -11.32 7.04 37.62
N SER A 182 -10.18 6.32 37.67
CA SER A 182 -9.81 5.34 38.71
C SER A 182 -8.63 5.80 39.57
N GLY A 183 -8.54 5.28 40.80
CA GLY A 183 -7.57 5.72 41.82
C GLY A 183 -6.15 5.19 41.69
N ILE A 184 -5.92 4.31 40.71
CA ILE A 184 -4.62 3.67 40.47
C ILE A 184 -4.30 3.81 38.97
N LEU A 185 -3.46 4.81 38.65
CA LEU A 185 -2.97 5.10 37.29
C LEU A 185 -1.69 4.32 36.98
N ASN A 186 -1.73 2.99 37.09
CA ASN A 186 -0.69 2.17 36.50
C ASN A 186 -1.32 0.92 35.88
N GLU A 187 -1.03 0.71 34.60
CA GLU A 187 -1.52 -0.37 33.73
C GLU A 187 -1.31 -1.77 34.32
N ASP A 188 -0.29 -1.95 35.15
CA ASP A 188 0.17 -3.24 35.70
C ASP A 188 -0.46 -3.66 37.05
N ILE A 189 -1.37 -2.89 37.66
CA ILE A 189 -1.87 -3.18 39.04
C ILE A 189 -3.38 -3.38 39.18
N ASN A 190 -4.14 -3.23 38.10
CA ASN A 190 -5.60 -3.42 38.12
C ASN A 190 -6.03 -4.88 37.88
N VAL A 191 -5.14 -5.74 37.37
CA VAL A 191 -5.38 -7.20 37.29
C VAL A 191 -4.75 -7.88 38.50
N GLN A 192 -5.60 -8.37 39.40
CA GLN A 192 -5.17 -9.00 40.66
C GLN A 192 -4.52 -10.37 40.41
N ASP A 193 -3.78 -10.87 41.41
CA ASP A 193 -3.07 -12.17 41.36
C ASP A 193 -4.00 -13.36 41.08
N ASP A 194 -5.32 -13.19 41.25
CA ASP A 194 -6.37 -14.18 41.01
C ASP A 194 -7.03 -14.09 39.62
N GLY A 195 -6.61 -13.15 38.76
CA GLY A 195 -7.01 -13.10 37.35
C GLY A 195 -8.27 -12.28 37.04
N PHE A 196 -8.55 -11.24 37.82
CA PHE A 196 -9.68 -10.32 37.57
C PHE A 196 -9.20 -8.90 37.34
N PHE A 197 -9.81 -8.21 36.37
CA PHE A 197 -9.57 -6.78 36.14
C PHE A 197 -10.50 -5.95 37.02
N ILE A 198 -9.98 -5.45 38.13
CA ILE A 198 -10.73 -4.71 39.16
C ILE A 198 -10.38 -3.23 39.07
N VAL A 199 -11.41 -2.38 39.09
CA VAL A 199 -11.27 -0.94 39.07
C VAL A 199 -11.94 -0.35 40.31
N ASP A 200 -11.20 0.54 40.98
CA ASP A 200 -11.68 1.38 42.08
C ASP A 200 -11.82 2.83 41.58
N PRO A 201 -13.04 3.30 41.26
CA PRO A 201 -13.33 4.66 40.81
C PRO A 201 -12.92 5.73 41.84
N ILE A 202 -12.44 6.87 41.36
CA ILE A 202 -12.18 8.08 42.18
C ILE A 202 -13.08 9.25 41.86
N GLY A 203 -13.99 9.09 40.91
CA GLY A 203 -14.83 10.17 40.41
C GLY A 203 -16.04 9.67 39.63
N PRO A 204 -16.93 10.61 39.24
CA PRO A 204 -18.11 10.29 38.43
C PRO A 204 -17.70 9.80 37.04
N ASP A 205 -18.59 9.04 36.40
CA ASP A 205 -18.39 8.45 35.06
C ASP A 205 -17.10 7.62 34.98
N PRO A 206 -16.97 6.48 35.70
CA PRO A 206 -15.84 5.59 35.52
C PRO A 206 -16.08 4.65 34.33
N TRP A 207 -15.06 4.47 33.49
CA TRP A 207 -15.13 3.58 32.33
C TRP A 207 -13.82 2.84 32.08
N ILE A 208 -13.90 1.81 31.25
CA ILE A 208 -12.74 1.13 30.67
C ILE A 208 -12.77 1.23 29.16
N GLU A 209 -11.60 1.34 28.53
CA GLU A 209 -11.45 1.46 27.08
C GLU A 209 -10.43 0.47 26.56
N ASN A 210 -10.72 -0.12 25.41
CA ASN A 210 -9.76 -0.87 24.59
C ASN A 210 -9.71 -0.22 23.20
N ASN A 211 -8.54 0.33 22.88
CA ASN A 211 -8.29 1.09 21.67
C ASN A 211 -7.36 0.31 20.74
N GLY A 212 -7.53 0.46 19.42
CA GLY A 212 -6.70 -0.26 18.44
C GLY A 212 -7.23 -1.65 18.09
N LEU A 213 -8.55 -1.84 18.17
CA LEU A 213 -9.21 -3.07 17.74
C LEU A 213 -9.27 -3.17 16.20
N SER A 214 -9.38 -4.39 15.70
CA SER A 214 -9.70 -4.67 14.30
C SER A 214 -10.68 -5.85 14.24
N ILE A 215 -11.96 -5.56 14.51
CA ILE A 215 -13.02 -6.57 14.60
C ILE A 215 -14.09 -6.24 13.56
N ASP A 216 -14.42 -7.19 12.69
CA ASP A 216 -15.53 -7.02 11.75
C ASP A 216 -16.87 -6.99 12.50
N ALA A 217 -17.56 -5.86 12.45
CA ALA A 217 -18.86 -5.67 13.10
C ALA A 217 -19.90 -6.70 12.64
N LEU A 218 -19.83 -7.19 11.39
CA LEU A 218 -20.78 -8.18 10.86
C LEU A 218 -20.60 -9.57 11.45
N SER A 219 -19.40 -9.87 11.95
CA SER A 219 -19.07 -11.16 12.57
C SER A 219 -19.57 -11.30 14.01
N ILE A 220 -20.08 -10.21 14.60
CA ILE A 220 -20.49 -10.13 16.00
C ILE A 220 -21.98 -9.79 16.05
N ASP A 221 -22.74 -10.54 16.82
CA ASP A 221 -24.15 -10.25 17.14
C ASP A 221 -24.40 -10.05 18.65
N HIS A 222 -23.44 -10.46 19.47
CA HIS A 222 -23.51 -10.42 20.92
C HIS A 222 -22.16 -10.05 21.57
N ILE A 223 -22.22 -9.23 22.62
CA ILE A 223 -21.10 -8.96 23.53
C ILE A 223 -21.44 -9.58 24.87
N LYS A 224 -20.62 -10.53 25.33
CA LYS A 224 -20.75 -11.17 26.63
C LYS A 224 -19.75 -10.59 27.61
N ILE A 225 -20.26 -10.07 28.71
CA ILE A 225 -19.44 -9.50 29.79
C ILE A 225 -19.75 -10.27 31.06
N LYS A 226 -18.74 -10.83 31.71
CA LYS A 226 -18.89 -11.33 33.07
C LYS A 226 -18.24 -10.34 34.03
N MET A 227 -19.09 -9.65 34.80
CA MET A 227 -18.65 -8.57 35.68
C MET A 227 -19.39 -8.57 37.02
N SER A 228 -18.74 -8.00 38.02
CA SER A 228 -19.30 -7.64 39.33
C SER A 228 -19.27 -6.12 39.45
N SER A 229 -20.32 -5.50 39.98
CA SER A 229 -20.37 -4.06 40.22
C SER A 229 -21.18 -3.80 41.48
N ASN A 230 -20.55 -3.21 42.49
CA ASN A 230 -21.25 -2.79 43.70
C ASN A 230 -21.58 -1.28 43.67
N CYS A 231 -21.45 -0.64 42.52
CA CYS A 231 -21.80 0.74 42.36
C CYS A 231 -23.34 0.93 42.47
N ASN A 232 -23.82 2.06 43.00
CA ASN A 232 -25.19 2.32 43.46
C ASN A 232 -26.34 2.58 42.41
N ASP A 233 -26.31 1.95 41.22
CA ASP A 233 -27.18 2.09 40.03
C ASP A 233 -27.24 0.74 39.30
N ASP A 234 -28.16 0.66 38.36
CA ASP A 234 -28.46 -0.54 37.59
C ASP A 234 -28.24 -0.33 36.08
N THR A 235 -27.37 0.60 35.69
CA THR A 235 -27.19 1.00 34.28
C THR A 235 -25.75 0.93 33.82
N GLY A 236 -25.51 0.18 32.75
CA GLY A 236 -24.25 0.13 32.03
C GLY A 236 -24.43 0.49 30.56
N ALA A 237 -23.33 0.91 29.93
CA ALA A 237 -23.30 1.23 28.51
C ALA A 237 -22.02 0.69 27.85
N ILE A 238 -22.14 0.25 26.61
CA ILE A 238 -21.02 -0.09 25.74
C ILE A 238 -21.04 0.90 24.58
N TYR A 239 -19.99 1.69 24.44
CA TYR A 239 -19.77 2.54 23.29
C TYR A 239 -18.77 1.89 22.35
N PHE A 240 -18.88 2.25 21.08
CA PHE A 240 -17.97 1.74 20.06
C PHE A 240 -17.55 2.85 19.09
N SER A 241 -16.37 2.66 18.52
CA SER A 241 -15.84 3.45 17.41
C SER A 241 -15.62 2.51 16.23
N THR A 242 -15.90 2.96 15.02
CA THR A 242 -15.59 2.21 13.79
C THR A 242 -14.71 3.04 12.88
N ILE A 243 -14.07 2.40 11.89
CA ILE A 243 -13.34 3.13 10.84
C ILE A 243 -14.27 4.14 10.14
N GLU A 244 -15.51 3.72 9.84
CA GLU A 244 -16.51 4.53 9.14
C GLU A 244 -17.12 5.63 10.02
N SER A 245 -17.06 5.49 11.35
CA SER A 245 -17.60 6.47 12.30
C SER A 245 -16.72 6.56 13.57
N PRO A 246 -15.58 7.27 13.50
CA PRO A 246 -14.62 7.34 14.61
C PRO A 246 -15.15 8.05 15.86
N GLY A 247 -14.58 7.71 17.01
CA GLY A 247 -14.87 8.30 18.34
C GLY A 247 -16.11 7.70 19.01
N PHE A 248 -16.37 8.05 20.27
CA PHE A 248 -17.57 7.59 21.00
C PHE A 248 -18.66 8.67 20.98
N ASP A 249 -19.91 8.28 20.72
CA ASP A 249 -21.07 9.17 20.78
C ASP A 249 -22.35 8.41 21.16
N GLU A 250 -23.40 9.13 21.59
CA GLU A 250 -24.65 8.55 22.08
C GLU A 250 -25.41 7.69 21.07
N ASN A 251 -25.17 7.86 19.76
CA ASN A 251 -25.78 7.00 18.74
C ASN A 251 -24.99 5.69 18.54
N LYS A 252 -23.77 5.61 19.06
CA LYS A 252 -22.87 4.45 18.98
C LYS A 252 -22.72 3.77 20.33
N LYS A 253 -23.88 3.46 20.92
CA LYS A 253 -24.02 2.92 22.27
C LYS A 253 -25.02 1.77 22.33
N PHE A 254 -24.74 0.84 23.24
CA PHE A 254 -25.66 -0.20 23.70
C PHE A 254 -25.80 -0.09 25.22
N GLY A 255 -27.01 0.18 25.70
CA GLY A 255 -27.29 0.15 27.13
C GLY A 255 -27.59 -1.27 27.59
N PHE A 256 -27.16 -1.62 28.80
CA PHE A 256 -27.53 -2.88 29.47
C PHE A 256 -27.78 -2.65 30.96
N ALA A 257 -28.62 -3.49 31.57
CA ALA A 257 -28.92 -3.38 33.00
C ALA A 257 -27.85 -4.09 33.82
N VAL A 258 -27.30 -3.41 34.81
CA VAL A 258 -26.22 -3.90 35.69
C VAL A 258 -26.82 -4.30 37.04
N SER A 259 -26.36 -5.42 37.61
CA SER A 259 -26.78 -5.86 38.94
C SER A 259 -25.87 -5.27 40.02
N HIS A 260 -26.42 -4.42 40.89
CA HIS A 260 -25.74 -3.91 42.09
C HIS A 260 -25.46 -5.04 43.11
N SER A 261 -24.26 -5.61 43.08
CA SER A 261 -23.86 -6.75 43.91
C SER A 261 -22.36 -6.99 43.84
N SER A 262 -21.79 -7.61 44.89
CA SER A 262 -20.43 -8.17 44.87
C SER A 262 -20.35 -9.57 44.24
N GLU A 263 -21.45 -10.09 43.70
CA GLU A 263 -21.48 -11.37 42.97
C GLU A 263 -21.20 -11.15 41.48
N TRP A 264 -20.63 -12.16 40.83
CA TRP A 264 -20.31 -12.12 39.40
C TRP A 264 -21.52 -12.50 38.56
N TYR A 265 -21.96 -11.60 37.68
CA TYR A 265 -23.04 -11.83 36.74
C TYR A 265 -22.52 -11.83 35.30
N GLU A 266 -23.12 -12.67 34.48
CA GLU A 266 -22.90 -12.68 33.03
C GLU A 266 -24.02 -11.91 32.34
N TYR A 267 -23.62 -10.95 31.53
CA TYR A 267 -24.48 -10.11 30.71
C TYR A 267 -24.26 -10.49 29.25
N ASP A 268 -25.35 -10.74 28.53
CA ASP A 268 -25.34 -11.07 27.12
C ASP A 268 -26.05 -9.94 26.35
N ILE A 269 -25.27 -9.02 25.78
CA ILE A 269 -25.77 -7.79 25.17
C ILE A 269 -25.90 -8.01 23.67
N SER A 270 -27.13 -8.04 23.17
CA SER A 270 -27.36 -8.02 21.72
C SER A 270 -27.07 -6.62 21.16
N ILE A 271 -26.25 -6.60 20.12
CA ILE A 271 -25.85 -5.38 19.39
C ILE A 271 -26.63 -5.20 18.09
N SER A 272 -27.51 -6.16 17.77
CA SER A 272 -28.37 -6.13 16.60
C SER A 272 -29.34 -4.94 16.68
N GLY A 273 -29.26 -4.04 15.70
CA GLY A 273 -30.19 -2.91 15.57
C GLY A 273 -29.61 -1.51 15.77
N ASN A 274 -28.31 -1.38 16.12
CA ASN A 274 -27.65 -0.07 16.04
C ASN A 274 -27.16 0.18 14.58
N PRO A 275 -27.67 1.20 13.86
CA PRO A 275 -27.33 1.42 12.45
C PRO A 275 -25.87 1.85 12.22
N TYR A 276 -25.15 2.21 13.29
CA TYR A 276 -23.73 2.57 13.24
C TYR A 276 -22.81 1.38 13.51
N TRP A 277 -23.33 0.24 13.99
CA TRP A 277 -22.55 -0.99 14.18
C TRP A 277 -22.30 -1.67 12.83
N LYS A 278 -21.31 -1.16 12.09
CA LYS A 278 -20.92 -1.61 10.76
C LYS A 278 -19.46 -1.28 10.47
N GLY A 279 -18.87 -2.02 9.53
CA GLY A 279 -17.46 -1.92 9.20
C GLY A 279 -16.57 -2.47 10.32
N THR A 280 -15.34 -2.00 10.41
CA THR A 280 -14.39 -2.49 11.42
C THR A 280 -14.51 -1.69 12.71
N ILE A 281 -14.78 -2.37 13.84
CA ILE A 281 -14.73 -1.80 15.19
C ILE A 281 -13.26 -1.52 15.54
N THR A 282 -12.96 -0.27 15.89
CA THR A 282 -11.60 0.23 16.20
C THR A 282 -11.36 0.50 17.67
N ALA A 283 -12.44 0.68 18.45
CA ALA A 283 -12.36 0.79 19.89
C ALA A 283 -13.68 0.42 20.56
N LEU A 284 -13.59 -0.06 21.79
CA LEU A 284 -14.72 -0.28 22.69
C LEU A 284 -14.50 0.50 23.98
N ARG A 285 -15.55 1.13 24.49
CA ARG A 285 -15.62 1.72 25.81
C ARG A 285 -16.76 1.06 26.58
N ILE A 286 -16.49 0.62 27.81
CA ILE A 286 -17.50 0.03 28.69
C ILE A 286 -17.63 0.92 29.92
N ASP A 287 -18.83 1.41 30.12
CA ASP A 287 -19.26 2.18 31.28
C ASP A 287 -20.09 1.22 32.14
N PRO A 288 -19.52 0.63 33.20
CA PRO A 288 -20.25 -0.31 34.06
C PRO A 288 -21.25 0.39 34.99
N ALA A 289 -21.36 1.72 34.92
CA ALA A 289 -22.11 2.59 35.80
C ALA A 289 -22.32 3.99 35.18
N ASP A 290 -23.37 4.72 35.58
CA ASP A 290 -23.70 6.10 35.14
C ASP A 290 -24.10 6.99 36.35
N TYR A 291 -23.26 7.05 37.40
CA TYR A 291 -23.57 7.88 38.57
C TYR A 291 -23.39 9.37 38.33
N SER A 292 -24.49 10.10 38.43
CA SER A 292 -24.46 11.54 38.67
C SER A 292 -24.12 11.83 40.14
N SER A 293 -22.83 12.08 40.42
CA SER A 293 -22.27 12.83 41.56
C SER A 293 -23.08 12.88 42.88
N ASP A 294 -22.62 12.20 43.95
CA ASP A 294 -22.72 12.68 45.35
C ASP A 294 -22.13 11.74 46.45
N SER A 295 -21.08 10.95 46.18
CA SER A 295 -20.32 10.29 47.27
C SER A 295 -18.82 10.56 47.14
N PRO A 296 -18.29 11.62 47.77
CA PRO A 296 -16.86 11.74 47.96
C PRO A 296 -16.46 10.82 49.13
N ASP A 297 -15.53 9.90 48.89
CA ASP A 297 -14.84 9.08 49.90
C ASP A 297 -15.57 7.83 50.44
N SER A 298 -15.98 6.91 49.58
CA SER A 298 -15.88 5.51 49.96
C SER A 298 -15.31 4.74 48.80
N HIS A 299 -14.12 4.16 48.97
CA HIS A 299 -13.55 3.07 48.15
C HIS A 299 -14.45 1.80 48.17
N ASP A 300 -15.78 1.99 48.21
CA ASP A 300 -16.83 0.99 48.37
C ASP A 300 -17.56 0.74 47.04
N ASP A 301 -17.28 1.49 45.96
CA ASP A 301 -17.95 1.39 44.63
C ASP A 301 -17.00 0.81 43.56
N THR A 302 -16.51 -0.41 43.76
CA THR A 302 -15.67 -1.17 42.83
C THR A 302 -16.47 -1.97 41.79
N PHE A 303 -15.95 -2.00 40.56
CA PHE A 303 -16.39 -2.98 39.57
C PHE A 303 -15.21 -3.84 39.09
N GLY A 304 -15.53 -5.03 38.60
CA GLY A 304 -14.56 -6.00 38.15
C GLY A 304 -15.03 -6.77 36.94
N PHE A 305 -14.07 -7.18 36.09
CA PHE A 305 -14.30 -8.01 34.92
C PHE A 305 -13.55 -9.35 35.04
N ASP A 306 -14.28 -10.43 34.77
CA ASP A 306 -13.77 -11.80 34.62
C ASP A 306 -13.47 -12.05 33.14
N TYR A 307 -14.42 -11.72 32.25
CA TYR A 307 -14.13 -11.67 30.82
C TYR A 307 -15.01 -10.70 30.05
N ILE A 308 -14.54 -10.35 28.86
CA ILE A 308 -15.28 -9.67 27.80
C ILE A 308 -15.10 -10.48 26.52
N ARG A 309 -16.20 -10.91 25.87
CA ARG A 309 -16.15 -11.74 24.66
C ARG A 309 -17.12 -11.23 23.60
N LEU A 310 -16.67 -11.21 22.36
CA LEU A 310 -17.50 -10.88 21.20
C LEU A 310 -17.76 -12.17 20.42
N SER A 311 -19.04 -12.46 20.13
CA SER A 311 -19.45 -13.67 19.41
C SER A 311 -20.51 -13.37 18.34
N GLY A 312 -20.61 -14.25 17.34
CA GLY A 312 -21.63 -14.28 16.29
C GLY A 312 -22.19 -15.70 16.09
N GLU A 313 -23.48 -15.87 15.76
CA GLU A 313 -24.02 -17.14 15.27
C GLU A 313 -23.64 -17.37 13.80
N SER A 314 -22.85 -18.41 13.51
CA SER A 314 -22.61 -18.87 12.15
C SER A 314 -23.88 -19.54 11.59
N THR A 315 -24.50 -18.95 10.57
CA THR A 315 -25.54 -19.65 9.81
C THR A 315 -24.89 -20.66 8.87
N GLU A 316 -24.75 -21.92 9.32
CA GLU A 316 -24.50 -23.06 8.45
C GLU A 316 -25.68 -23.23 7.48
N VAL A 317 -25.42 -23.15 6.18
CA VAL A 317 -26.40 -23.54 5.14
C VAL A 317 -26.39 -25.06 5.03
N ASP A 318 -27.32 -25.66 5.77
CA ASP A 318 -27.64 -27.08 5.74
C ASP A 318 -28.07 -27.50 4.31
N THR A 319 -27.33 -28.43 3.69
CA THR A 319 -27.73 -29.08 2.41
C THR A 319 -28.05 -30.56 2.67
N PRO A 320 -29.10 -31.14 2.03
CA PRO A 320 -29.74 -32.34 2.52
C PRO A 320 -29.00 -33.63 2.16
N THR A 321 -29.08 -34.60 3.07
CA THR A 321 -28.66 -36.01 2.91
C THR A 321 -29.53 -36.81 1.92
N GLU A 322 -28.89 -37.56 1.01
CA GLU A 322 -29.23 -38.93 0.55
C GLU A 322 -28.05 -39.46 -0.31
N GLN A 323 -27.26 -40.43 0.16
CA GLN A 323 -27.36 -41.90 0.06
C GLN A 323 -26.75 -42.57 -1.19
N ASP A 324 -25.78 -43.45 -0.89
CA ASP A 324 -25.35 -44.71 -1.54
C ASP A 324 -24.73 -44.73 -2.96
N THR A 325 -23.49 -45.26 -2.99
CA THR A 325 -22.66 -45.79 -4.10
C THR A 325 -23.24 -47.12 -4.67
N PRO A 326 -22.90 -47.64 -5.90
CA PRO A 326 -21.51 -47.86 -6.36
C PRO A 326 -21.18 -47.95 -7.89
N SER A 327 -19.88 -47.75 -8.17
CA SER A 327 -18.95 -48.37 -9.15
C SER A 327 -19.23 -48.52 -10.67
N SER A 328 -18.13 -48.28 -11.39
CA SER A 328 -17.63 -48.83 -12.68
C SER A 328 -18.23 -48.31 -13.98
N ASP A 329 -17.42 -47.61 -14.79
CA ASP A 329 -16.72 -48.28 -15.89
C ASP A 329 -15.58 -47.42 -16.48
N VAL A 330 -14.55 -48.14 -16.89
CA VAL A 330 -13.32 -47.66 -17.54
C VAL A 330 -13.63 -47.24 -18.97
N VAL A 331 -13.32 -45.98 -19.32
CA VAL A 331 -13.00 -45.57 -20.69
C VAL A 331 -11.91 -44.50 -20.62
N THR A 332 -10.68 -44.86 -21.04
CA THR A 332 -9.71 -43.87 -21.54
C THR A 332 -10.18 -43.40 -22.91
N PRO A 333 -10.13 -42.09 -23.22
CA PRO A 333 -9.03 -41.66 -24.08
C PRO A 333 -8.52 -40.22 -23.86
N ASP A 334 -7.26 -40.08 -24.28
CA ASP A 334 -6.55 -38.91 -24.79
C ASP A 334 -5.95 -37.87 -23.84
N SER A 335 -4.63 -37.97 -23.76
CA SER A 335 -3.67 -37.02 -23.23
C SER A 335 -3.24 -36.08 -24.35
N SER A 336 -3.87 -34.92 -24.49
CA SER A 336 -3.33 -33.76 -25.23
C SER A 336 -4.26 -32.56 -25.12
N VAL A 337 -4.46 -32.03 -23.92
CA VAL A 337 -4.96 -30.67 -23.76
C VAL A 337 -3.91 -29.97 -22.92
N ASN A 338 -3.39 -28.85 -23.42
CA ASN A 338 -2.41 -28.02 -22.73
C ASN A 338 -3.10 -27.29 -21.58
N PRO A 339 -2.47 -27.15 -20.41
CA PRO A 339 -2.76 -26.04 -19.52
C PRO A 339 -2.16 -24.79 -20.15
N VAL A 340 -2.97 -23.75 -20.23
CA VAL A 340 -2.59 -22.46 -20.79
C VAL A 340 -2.45 -21.52 -19.61
N ASN A 341 -1.34 -20.78 -19.58
CA ASN A 341 -0.96 -19.99 -18.44
C ASN A 341 -0.56 -18.60 -18.92
N THR A 342 -0.99 -17.59 -18.19
CA THR A 342 -0.78 -16.19 -18.57
C THR A 342 -0.15 -15.42 -17.46
N GLN A 343 0.72 -14.50 -17.87
CA GLN A 343 1.36 -13.62 -16.93
C GLN A 343 1.51 -12.19 -17.41
N TYR A 344 1.27 -11.29 -16.45
CA TYR A 344 1.73 -9.92 -16.43
C TYR A 344 3.23 -9.83 -16.55
N ALA A 345 3.59 -9.13 -17.59
CA ALA A 345 4.85 -8.46 -17.67
C ALA A 345 4.78 -7.20 -16.78
N ILE A 346 5.37 -7.24 -15.57
CA ILE A 346 5.44 -6.08 -14.65
C ILE A 346 6.75 -5.27 -14.70
N SER A 347 6.71 -3.99 -15.10
CA SER A 347 7.62 -2.95 -14.51
C SER A 347 6.83 -1.88 -13.80
N ASP A 348 5.57 -1.62 -14.18
CA ASP A 348 4.84 -0.49 -13.58
C ASP A 348 3.35 -0.73 -13.32
N THR A 349 2.85 -1.97 -13.40
CA THR A 349 1.50 -2.37 -12.94
C THR A 349 1.53 -2.88 -11.51
N TYR A 350 1.72 -1.94 -10.60
CA TYR A 350 1.50 -2.15 -9.17
C TYR A 350 -0.01 -2.07 -8.86
N TYR A 351 -0.38 -2.58 -7.67
CA TYR A 351 -1.53 -2.20 -6.82
C TYR A 351 -2.65 -3.24 -6.71
N ILE A 352 -2.62 -4.01 -5.62
CA ILE A 352 -3.75 -3.98 -4.69
C ILE A 352 -3.47 -2.87 -3.67
N GLU A 353 -4.48 -2.05 -3.41
CA GLU A 353 -4.37 -0.77 -2.70
C GLU A 353 -3.84 -0.95 -1.28
N ASP A 354 -2.71 -0.32 -0.98
CA ASP A 354 -2.33 -0.01 0.39
C ASP A 354 -3.43 0.87 0.98
N GLU A 355 -4.06 0.44 2.08
CA GLU A 355 -5.25 1.09 2.65
C GLU A 355 -5.06 2.60 2.86
N ARG A 356 -3.81 3.04 3.09
CA ARG A 356 -3.43 4.43 3.24
C ARG A 356 -3.74 5.27 2.01
N ILE A 357 -3.65 4.70 0.81
CA ILE A 357 -4.00 5.39 -0.44
C ILE A 357 -5.48 5.76 -0.45
N GLY A 358 -6.35 4.79 -0.17
CA GLY A 358 -7.80 4.99 -0.16
C GLY A 358 -8.21 6.01 0.90
N GLN A 359 -7.62 5.92 2.10
CA GLN A 359 -7.84 6.87 3.20
C GLN A 359 -7.36 8.29 2.85
N ALA A 360 -6.19 8.44 2.24
CA ALA A 360 -5.66 9.73 1.81
C ALA A 360 -6.54 10.38 0.73
N ILE A 361 -7.01 9.57 -0.23
CA ILE A 361 -7.92 10.03 -1.28
C ILE A 361 -9.27 10.46 -0.68
N ALA A 362 -9.86 9.65 0.20
CA ALA A 362 -11.13 9.97 0.85
C ALA A 362 -11.05 11.30 1.63
N TRP A 363 -9.93 11.52 2.32
CA TRP A 363 -9.66 12.80 2.98
C TRP A 363 -9.53 13.94 1.97
N ALA A 364 -8.77 13.77 0.88
CA ALA A 364 -8.61 14.78 -0.15
C ALA A 364 -9.93 15.13 -0.84
N GLU A 365 -10.80 14.14 -1.07
CA GLU A 365 -12.16 14.33 -1.60
C GLU A 365 -13.03 15.13 -0.63
N SER A 366 -12.95 14.85 0.68
CA SER A 366 -13.67 15.62 1.70
C SER A 366 -13.27 17.11 1.74
N MET A 367 -12.08 17.42 1.22
CA MET A 367 -11.53 18.77 1.17
C MET A 367 -11.92 19.54 -0.09
N ILE A 368 -12.59 18.92 -1.08
CA ILE A 368 -13.03 19.61 -2.31
C ILE A 368 -13.94 20.80 -1.95
N GLY A 369 -13.64 21.97 -2.53
CA GLY A 369 -14.30 23.24 -2.23
C GLY A 369 -13.70 24.02 -1.06
N SER A 370 -12.82 23.41 -0.27
CA SER A 370 -12.13 24.08 0.85
C SER A 370 -11.10 25.10 0.36
N THR A 371 -11.02 26.24 1.04
CA THR A 371 -10.02 27.29 0.79
C THR A 371 -8.90 27.29 1.84
N LYS A 372 -8.76 26.23 2.64
CA LYS A 372 -7.76 26.13 3.72
C LYS A 372 -6.31 25.97 3.25
N TYR A 373 -6.10 25.61 1.98
CA TYR A 373 -4.77 25.35 1.39
C TYR A 373 -4.40 26.34 0.25
N PRO A 374 -4.56 27.66 0.43
CA PRO A 374 -4.12 28.58 -0.60
C PRO A 374 -2.61 28.46 -0.73
N ILE A 375 -2.08 28.33 -1.95
CA ILE A 375 -0.65 28.28 -2.32
C ILE A 375 0.19 27.17 -1.66
N TYR A 376 -0.43 26.25 -0.92
CA TYR A 376 0.22 25.15 -0.19
C TYR A 376 -0.10 23.78 -0.80
N CYS A 377 0.07 23.63 -2.13
CA CYS A 377 -0.25 22.40 -2.86
C CYS A 377 0.51 21.17 -2.35
N LEU A 378 1.79 21.33 -1.98
CA LEU A 378 2.58 20.24 -1.40
C LEU A 378 2.06 19.83 -0.03
N MET A 379 1.78 20.80 0.85
CA MET A 379 1.23 20.49 2.17
C MET A 379 -0.14 19.81 2.05
N PHE A 380 -0.96 20.18 1.07
CA PHE A 380 -2.26 19.53 0.86
C PHE A 380 -2.12 18.03 0.58
N VAL A 381 -1.24 17.63 -0.34
CA VAL A 381 -1.05 16.22 -0.67
C VAL A 381 -0.32 15.45 0.44
N GLU A 382 0.57 16.10 1.19
CA GLU A 382 1.19 15.53 2.38
C GLU A 382 0.19 15.33 3.53
N ASP A 383 -0.69 16.32 3.75
CA ASP A 383 -1.73 16.29 4.77
C ASP A 383 -2.82 15.26 4.45
N ALA A 384 -3.05 14.97 3.17
CA ALA A 384 -3.92 13.87 2.76
C ALA A 384 -3.44 12.53 3.34
N TYR A 385 -2.14 12.23 3.24
CA TYR A 385 -1.59 11.03 3.85
C TYR A 385 -1.48 11.15 5.38
N LYS A 386 -1.05 12.30 5.90
CA LYS A 386 -0.90 12.48 7.35
C LYS A 386 -2.22 12.35 8.11
N PHE A 387 -3.27 13.02 7.65
CA PHE A 387 -4.54 13.10 8.37
C PHE A 387 -5.59 12.13 7.84
N GLY A 388 -5.57 11.84 6.55
CA GLY A 388 -6.45 10.82 5.98
C GLY A 388 -5.98 9.42 6.37
N ALA A 389 -4.70 9.13 6.15
CA ALA A 389 -4.14 7.79 6.30
C ALA A 389 -3.37 7.53 7.60
N ILE A 390 -3.31 8.53 8.50
CA ILE A 390 -2.52 8.46 9.75
C ILE A 390 -1.07 8.05 9.47
N SER A 391 -0.55 8.45 8.30
CA SER A 391 0.79 8.10 7.85
C SER A 391 1.47 9.38 7.41
N ASP A 392 2.38 9.91 8.24
CA ASP A 392 3.08 11.15 7.92
C ASP A 392 4.11 10.85 6.82
N PRO A 393 3.97 11.43 5.61
CA PRO A 393 5.02 11.35 4.62
C PRO A 393 6.24 12.12 5.14
N ASP A 394 7.42 11.56 4.93
CA ASP A 394 8.65 12.20 5.38
C ASP A 394 8.85 13.56 4.67
N ARG A 395 8.67 14.65 5.42
CA ARG A 395 8.63 16.02 4.88
C ARG A 395 10.03 16.57 4.64
N PHE A 396 10.63 16.23 3.50
CA PHE A 396 11.99 16.66 3.16
C PHE A 396 12.06 17.95 2.34
N TRP A 397 10.95 18.41 1.75
CA TRP A 397 10.99 19.47 0.73
C TRP A 397 10.10 20.65 1.05
N THR A 398 10.62 21.84 0.74
CA THR A 398 9.92 23.11 1.03
C THR A 398 8.86 23.47 -0.01
N ASN A 399 8.85 22.83 -1.17
CA ASN A 399 7.91 23.09 -2.25
C ASN A 399 7.84 21.91 -3.25
N ALA A 400 6.81 21.91 -4.09
CA ALA A 400 6.53 20.83 -5.04
C ALA A 400 7.66 20.59 -6.04
N LYS A 401 8.34 21.64 -6.52
CA LYS A 401 9.46 21.52 -7.47
C LYS A 401 10.66 20.79 -6.88
N LYS A 402 11.00 21.09 -5.62
CA LYS A 402 12.08 20.39 -4.92
C LYS A 402 11.69 18.96 -4.59
N ALA A 403 10.43 18.72 -4.21
CA ALA A 403 9.90 17.38 -4.00
C ALA A 403 9.99 16.54 -5.27
N SER A 404 9.57 17.07 -6.42
CA SER A 404 9.64 16.35 -7.70
C SER A 404 11.08 15.96 -8.07
N ILE A 405 12.06 16.81 -7.77
CA ILE A 405 13.48 16.53 -8.01
C ILE A 405 14.01 15.48 -7.02
N GLY A 406 13.71 15.64 -5.72
CA GLY A 406 14.22 14.74 -4.68
C GLY A 406 13.62 13.34 -4.73
N LEU A 407 12.40 13.22 -5.23
CA LEU A 407 11.68 11.96 -5.42
C LEU A 407 11.83 11.38 -6.83
N ASN A 408 12.66 12.00 -7.69
CA ASN A 408 12.88 11.60 -9.07
C ASN A 408 11.57 11.42 -9.88
N ALA A 409 10.57 12.28 -9.66
CA ALA A 409 9.26 12.13 -10.30
C ALA A 409 9.32 12.12 -11.84
N LYS A 410 10.31 12.78 -12.43
CA LYS A 410 10.55 12.81 -13.88
C LYS A 410 10.86 11.44 -14.50
N ASP A 411 11.25 10.47 -13.67
CA ASP A 411 11.57 9.12 -14.14
C ASP A 411 10.25 8.33 -14.36
N ASN A 412 9.11 8.87 -13.93
CA ASN A 412 7.77 8.32 -14.19
C ASN A 412 6.87 9.35 -14.91
N ASP A 413 6.72 9.24 -16.24
CA ASP A 413 5.99 10.20 -17.09
C ASP A 413 4.72 9.63 -17.74
N GLY A 414 4.30 8.43 -17.36
CA GLY A 414 3.03 7.81 -17.76
C GLY A 414 1.79 8.33 -17.01
N LEU A 415 0.67 7.59 -17.13
CA LEU A 415 -0.55 7.81 -16.33
C LEU A 415 -0.21 7.74 -14.84
N PRO A 416 -0.47 8.80 -14.05
CA PRO A 416 -0.18 8.78 -12.62
C PRO A 416 -1.01 7.73 -11.87
N PRO A 417 -0.40 6.74 -11.22
CA PRO A 417 -1.11 5.72 -10.47
C PRO A 417 -1.88 6.28 -9.28
N ARG A 418 -2.93 5.57 -8.85
CA ARG A 418 -3.77 5.96 -7.71
C ARG A 418 -2.95 6.20 -6.44
N GLY A 419 -3.17 7.34 -5.78
CA GLY A 419 -2.45 7.74 -4.57
C GLY A 419 -1.10 8.42 -4.80
N SER A 420 -0.57 8.44 -6.03
CA SER A 420 0.70 9.10 -6.31
C SER A 420 0.60 10.63 -6.23
N PHE A 421 1.72 11.28 -5.94
CA PHE A 421 1.92 12.71 -6.11
C PHE A 421 2.26 13.02 -7.57
N VAL A 422 1.51 13.94 -8.18
CA VAL A 422 1.60 14.30 -9.60
C VAL A 422 2.14 15.71 -9.73
N PHE A 423 3.32 15.87 -10.33
CA PHE A 423 4.07 17.12 -10.33
C PHE A 423 4.01 17.87 -11.66
N PHE A 424 4.02 19.20 -11.57
CA PHE A 424 3.97 20.11 -12.71
C PHE A 424 4.92 21.30 -12.55
N GLU A 425 5.36 21.83 -13.69
CA GLU A 425 6.07 23.10 -13.74
C GLU A 425 5.12 24.25 -13.39
N TRP A 426 5.48 25.04 -12.39
CA TRP A 426 4.75 26.24 -12.04
C TRP A 426 5.65 27.25 -11.33
N THR A 427 5.47 28.52 -11.67
CA THR A 427 6.21 29.64 -11.08
C THR A 427 5.26 30.82 -10.87
N SER A 428 5.55 31.64 -9.87
CA SER A 428 4.87 32.91 -9.63
C SER A 428 5.87 33.99 -9.23
N THR A 429 5.44 35.25 -9.23
CA THR A 429 6.30 36.39 -8.84
C THR A 429 6.81 36.26 -7.41
N ASP A 430 5.99 35.71 -6.51
CA ASP A 430 6.32 35.52 -5.09
C ASP A 430 6.96 34.15 -4.81
N CYS A 431 6.84 33.19 -5.73
CA CYS A 431 7.57 31.93 -5.69
C CYS A 431 8.02 31.47 -7.09
N PRO A 432 9.20 31.94 -7.54
CA PRO A 432 9.68 31.67 -8.89
C PRO A 432 10.16 30.23 -9.15
N ASP A 433 10.17 29.37 -8.12
CA ASP A 433 10.67 27.98 -8.20
C ASP A 433 9.83 27.02 -7.33
N CYS A 434 8.51 27.22 -7.29
CA CYS A 434 7.62 26.45 -6.40
C CYS A 434 7.16 25.11 -6.97
N GLY A 435 6.90 25.03 -8.29
CA GLY A 435 6.20 23.90 -8.88
C GLY A 435 4.75 23.79 -8.40
N HIS A 436 4.04 22.79 -8.91
CA HIS A 436 2.70 22.42 -8.46
C HIS A 436 2.58 20.91 -8.30
N VAL A 437 1.71 20.45 -7.40
CA VAL A 437 1.47 19.02 -7.15
C VAL A 437 -0.01 18.74 -6.85
N GLY A 438 -0.49 17.57 -7.26
CA GLY A 438 -1.80 17.02 -6.90
C GLY A 438 -1.74 15.56 -6.49
N LEU A 439 -2.80 15.07 -5.85
CA LEU A 439 -2.96 13.66 -5.46
C LEU A 439 -3.73 12.94 -6.56
N SER A 440 -3.16 11.88 -7.15
CA SER A 440 -3.81 11.09 -8.20
C SER A 440 -4.92 10.19 -7.68
N LEU A 441 -6.00 10.10 -8.45
CA LEU A 441 -7.08 9.14 -8.24
C LEU A 441 -6.89 7.83 -9.04
N GLY A 442 -5.89 7.78 -9.91
CA GLY A 442 -5.59 6.65 -10.80
C GLY A 442 -6.38 6.65 -12.11
N ASP A 443 -7.50 7.36 -12.16
CA ASP A 443 -8.40 7.48 -13.32
C ASP A 443 -8.03 8.65 -14.26
N GLY A 444 -6.79 9.14 -14.19
CA GLY A 444 -6.35 10.37 -14.87
C GLY A 444 -6.83 11.67 -14.21
N ASN A 445 -7.60 11.63 -13.13
CA ASN A 445 -7.89 12.83 -12.36
C ASN A 445 -6.94 12.98 -11.17
N ILE A 446 -6.72 14.23 -10.79
CA ILE A 446 -6.01 14.62 -9.58
C ILE A 446 -6.89 15.52 -8.70
N ILE A 447 -6.71 15.42 -7.39
CA ILE A 447 -7.23 16.40 -6.42
C ILE A 447 -6.06 17.31 -6.02
N HIS A 448 -6.25 18.62 -6.14
CA HIS A 448 -5.17 19.57 -5.89
C HIS A 448 -5.70 20.92 -5.38
N ALA A 449 -4.86 21.59 -4.59
CA ALA A 449 -5.06 22.99 -4.20
C ALA A 449 -4.22 23.89 -5.11
N PHE A 450 -4.83 24.78 -5.89
CA PHE A 450 -4.11 25.62 -6.86
C PHE A 450 -4.28 27.12 -6.60
N GLY A 451 -3.16 27.83 -6.50
CA GLY A 451 -3.15 29.28 -6.26
C GLY A 451 -3.92 29.65 -4.99
N THR A 452 -4.74 30.71 -5.05
CA THR A 452 -5.63 31.11 -3.94
C THR A 452 -7.03 30.52 -4.05
N GLY A 453 -7.26 29.61 -5.00
CA GLY A 453 -8.53 28.96 -5.24
C GLY A 453 -8.83 27.83 -4.25
N PRO A 454 -10.06 27.28 -4.28
CA PRO A 454 -10.40 26.10 -3.49
C PRO A 454 -9.66 24.86 -3.99
N VAL A 455 -9.65 23.81 -3.16
CA VAL A 455 -9.30 22.45 -3.58
C VAL A 455 -10.30 21.98 -4.64
N ILE A 456 -9.80 21.43 -5.75
CA ILE A 456 -10.60 20.98 -6.89
C ILE A 456 -10.12 19.61 -7.40
N LYS A 457 -11.01 18.91 -8.10
CA LYS A 457 -10.70 17.74 -8.92
C LYS A 457 -10.53 18.18 -10.38
N SER A 458 -9.45 17.75 -11.03
CA SER A 458 -9.14 18.10 -12.42
C SER A 458 -8.51 16.92 -13.15
N ASP A 459 -8.75 16.83 -14.46
CA ASP A 459 -7.96 15.97 -15.36
C ASP A 459 -6.52 16.50 -15.44
N TYR A 460 -5.54 15.66 -15.08
CA TYR A 460 -4.14 16.04 -14.95
C TYR A 460 -3.53 16.59 -16.26
N THR A 461 -4.05 16.17 -17.41
CA THR A 461 -3.58 16.62 -18.73
C THR A 461 -4.17 17.98 -19.14
N LYS A 462 -5.28 18.39 -18.52
CA LYS A 462 -6.06 19.59 -18.92
C LYS A 462 -5.86 20.79 -17.99
N ILE A 463 -4.97 20.70 -17.00
CA ILE A 463 -4.74 21.80 -16.04
C ILE A 463 -3.95 22.99 -16.62
N GLY A 464 -3.38 22.86 -17.82
CA GLY A 464 -2.65 23.94 -18.50
C GLY A 464 -1.25 24.22 -17.95
N LEU A 465 -0.66 23.28 -17.20
CA LEU A 465 0.72 23.30 -16.72
C LEU A 465 1.54 22.22 -17.42
N THR A 466 2.86 22.41 -17.52
CA THR A 466 3.75 21.39 -18.07
C THR A 466 3.90 20.26 -17.05
N TYR A 467 3.53 19.04 -17.45
CA TYR A 467 3.66 17.84 -16.64
C TYR A 467 5.14 17.46 -16.45
N ILE A 468 5.54 17.16 -15.20
CA ILE A 468 6.90 16.73 -14.86
C ILE A 468 6.97 15.20 -14.74
N GLY A 469 5.96 14.59 -14.11
CA GLY A 469 5.93 13.17 -13.78
C GLY A 469 5.27 12.91 -12.42
N TRP A 470 5.29 11.67 -11.96
CA TRP A 470 4.66 11.24 -10.71
C TRP A 470 5.60 10.44 -9.81
N THR A 471 5.26 10.32 -8.54
CA THR A 471 5.94 9.41 -7.59
C THR A 471 5.02 9.12 -6.40
N TYR A 472 5.28 8.05 -5.66
CA TYR A 472 4.57 7.81 -4.39
C TYR A 472 5.13 8.69 -3.27
N PRO A 473 4.30 9.08 -2.28
CA PRO A 473 4.81 9.74 -1.08
C PRO A 473 5.88 8.88 -0.39
N PRO A 474 6.93 9.49 0.15
CA PRO A 474 7.91 8.77 0.95
C PRO A 474 7.30 8.46 2.33
N LEU A 475 6.66 7.30 2.45
CA LEU A 475 6.12 6.81 3.71
C LEU A 475 7.12 5.89 4.41
N THR A 476 7.02 5.81 5.73
CA THR A 476 7.71 4.80 6.56
C THR A 476 6.66 4.07 7.41
N PRO A 477 6.40 2.76 7.18
CA PRO A 477 6.95 1.95 6.10
C PRO A 477 6.48 2.46 4.72
N PRO A 478 7.24 2.23 3.63
CA PRO A 478 6.82 2.59 2.28
C PRO A 478 5.46 1.99 1.93
N ILE A 479 4.80 2.56 0.93
CA ILE A 479 3.57 1.98 0.38
C ILE A 479 3.86 0.55 -0.08
N ASN A 480 3.05 -0.40 0.39
CA ASN A 480 3.21 -1.81 0.04
C ASN A 480 2.89 -2.00 -1.43
N LYS A 481 3.89 -2.43 -2.20
CA LYS A 481 3.73 -2.77 -3.60
C LYS A 481 3.24 -4.21 -3.68
N ARG A 482 2.01 -4.40 -4.12
CA ARG A 482 1.44 -5.72 -4.45
C ARG A 482 1.38 -5.90 -5.96
N TYR A 483 1.87 -7.03 -6.42
CA TYR A 483 1.75 -7.47 -7.80
C TYR A 483 0.51 -8.35 -7.93
N LEU A 484 -0.23 -8.19 -9.02
CA LEU A 484 -1.31 -9.11 -9.41
C LEU A 484 -0.69 -10.28 -10.16
N LEU A 485 -1.23 -11.47 -9.92
CA LEU A 485 -0.81 -12.71 -10.55
C LEU A 485 -2.05 -13.52 -10.96
N SER A 486 -1.88 -14.40 -11.92
CA SER A 486 -2.83 -15.43 -12.35
C SER A 486 -2.07 -16.72 -12.63
N GLY A 487 -2.78 -17.84 -12.67
CA GLY A 487 -2.26 -19.15 -13.01
C GLY A 487 -3.07 -20.30 -12.42
N ASN A 488 -2.91 -21.48 -13.00
CA ASN A 488 -3.48 -22.77 -12.64
C ASN A 488 -2.54 -23.52 -11.67
N LEU A 489 -2.32 -22.95 -10.48
CA LEU A 489 -1.44 -23.54 -9.46
C LEU A 489 -1.95 -24.87 -8.86
N TYR A 490 -3.22 -25.20 -9.06
CA TYR A 490 -3.86 -26.37 -8.44
C TYR A 490 -4.10 -27.53 -9.41
N GLY A 491 -3.83 -27.36 -10.71
CA GLY A 491 -4.06 -28.40 -11.73
C GLY A 491 -5.51 -28.86 -11.79
N SER A 492 -6.46 -27.92 -11.68
CA SER A 492 -7.88 -28.25 -11.48
C SER A 492 -8.46 -29.04 -12.68
N GLU A 493 -9.51 -29.85 -12.46
CA GLU A 493 -10.18 -30.62 -13.54
C GLU A 493 -10.67 -29.74 -14.71
N ASN A 494 -10.85 -28.44 -14.46
CA ASN A 494 -11.28 -27.45 -15.46
C ASN A 494 -10.14 -26.53 -15.92
N LYS A 495 -8.89 -26.72 -15.45
CA LYS A 495 -7.69 -25.95 -15.79
C LYS A 495 -7.76 -24.43 -15.61
N LYS A 496 -8.79 -23.94 -14.93
CA LYS A 496 -9.02 -22.51 -14.75
C LYS A 496 -7.90 -21.86 -13.95
N ASP A 497 -7.48 -20.71 -14.45
CA ASP A 497 -6.62 -19.82 -13.70
C ASP A 497 -7.34 -19.21 -12.50
N ILE A 498 -6.56 -18.90 -11.47
CA ILE A 498 -7.03 -18.16 -10.31
C ILE A 498 -6.18 -16.92 -10.09
N ALA A 499 -6.83 -15.83 -9.73
CA ALA A 499 -6.12 -14.62 -9.35
C ALA A 499 -5.37 -14.80 -8.01
N GLY A 500 -4.19 -14.20 -7.95
CA GLY A 500 -3.33 -14.14 -6.77
C GLY A 500 -2.60 -12.82 -6.66
N THR A 501 -1.80 -12.70 -5.60
CA THR A 501 -1.02 -11.49 -5.32
C THR A 501 0.36 -11.83 -4.80
N PHE A 502 1.34 -10.95 -5.04
CA PHE A 502 2.62 -10.97 -4.33
C PHE A 502 2.86 -9.67 -3.58
N ASP A 503 3.05 -9.74 -2.26
CA ASP A 503 3.37 -8.59 -1.40
C ASP A 503 4.88 -8.43 -1.26
N THR A 504 5.44 -7.36 -1.84
CA THR A 504 6.88 -7.08 -1.74
C THR A 504 7.35 -6.84 -0.33
N SER A 505 6.52 -6.28 0.55
CA SER A 505 6.99 -5.92 1.89
C SER A 505 7.32 -7.16 2.73
N THR A 506 6.61 -8.27 2.47
CA THR A 506 6.75 -9.55 3.15
C THR A 506 7.35 -10.66 2.27
N SER A 507 7.53 -10.40 0.97
CA SER A 507 7.90 -11.37 -0.06
C SER A 507 6.93 -12.56 -0.13
N GLU A 508 5.62 -12.32 -0.07
CA GLU A 508 4.59 -13.36 0.05
C GLU A 508 3.70 -13.47 -1.19
N PHE A 509 3.68 -14.65 -1.81
CA PHE A 509 2.68 -15.08 -2.78
C PHE A 509 1.40 -15.51 -2.04
N LYS A 510 0.25 -15.11 -2.55
CA LYS A 510 -1.06 -15.49 -2.02
C LYS A 510 -2.02 -15.84 -3.15
N PHE A 511 -2.56 -17.05 -3.10
CA PHE A 511 -3.59 -17.56 -4.01
C PHE A 511 -4.69 -18.23 -3.19
N GLY A 512 -5.91 -17.70 -3.27
CA GLY A 512 -7.00 -18.09 -2.38
C GLY A 512 -6.63 -17.92 -0.89
N SER A 513 -6.77 -18.98 -0.10
CA SER A 513 -6.43 -18.99 1.33
C SER A 513 -4.98 -19.35 1.64
N LYS A 514 -4.17 -19.75 0.64
CA LYS A 514 -2.79 -20.19 0.86
C LYS A 514 -1.81 -19.04 0.63
N THR A 515 -0.80 -18.97 1.50
CA THR A 515 0.28 -17.97 1.43
C THR A 515 1.64 -18.67 1.52
N VAL A 516 2.56 -18.25 0.65
CA VAL A 516 3.94 -18.75 0.58
C VAL A 516 4.91 -17.58 0.47
N GLN A 517 5.85 -17.50 1.41
CA GLN A 517 6.96 -16.56 1.44
C GLN A 517 8.16 -17.09 0.65
N PHE A 518 8.62 -16.31 -0.30
CA PHE A 518 9.79 -16.59 -1.14
C PHE A 518 10.41 -15.29 -1.66
N GLY A 519 11.74 -15.15 -1.55
CA GLY A 519 12.47 -14.01 -2.11
C GLY A 519 12.78 -12.84 -1.19
N LEU A 520 13.26 -11.76 -1.80
CA LEU A 520 13.52 -10.46 -1.19
C LEU A 520 12.46 -9.44 -1.59
N ASN A 521 12.34 -8.36 -0.83
CA ASN A 521 11.39 -7.29 -1.09
C ASN A 521 11.68 -6.45 -2.36
N THR A 522 12.83 -6.68 -3.00
CA THR A 522 13.22 -6.08 -4.28
C THR A 522 12.97 -7.00 -5.47
N ASP A 523 12.55 -8.24 -5.23
CA ASP A 523 12.30 -9.21 -6.28
C ASP A 523 10.92 -8.95 -6.90
N ILE A 524 10.80 -9.24 -8.20
CA ILE A 524 9.58 -9.12 -9.00
C ILE A 524 9.03 -10.54 -9.19
N PRO A 525 7.76 -10.84 -8.88
CA PRO A 525 7.20 -12.19 -9.02
C PRO A 525 7.05 -12.59 -10.49
N ILE A 526 7.19 -13.89 -10.74
CA ILE A 526 6.89 -14.55 -12.02
C ILE A 526 6.20 -15.90 -11.70
N ILE A 527 5.39 -16.45 -12.60
CA ILE A 527 4.57 -17.66 -12.47
C ILE A 527 4.70 -18.39 -13.81
N GLY A 528 4.86 -19.70 -13.77
CA GLY A 528 4.99 -20.49 -14.98
C GLY A 528 4.99 -21.98 -14.68
N ASP A 529 4.55 -22.80 -15.63
CA ASP A 529 4.76 -24.25 -15.63
C ASP A 529 6.22 -24.51 -16.03
N TRP A 530 7.12 -24.49 -15.03
CA TRP A 530 8.56 -24.59 -15.30
C TRP A 530 9.00 -26.02 -15.57
N ASP A 531 8.20 -27.02 -15.14
CA ASP A 531 8.57 -28.43 -15.19
C ASP A 531 7.63 -29.32 -16.02
N ASN A 532 6.65 -28.71 -16.69
CA ASN A 532 5.71 -29.31 -17.64
C ASN A 532 4.86 -30.40 -16.99
N ASP A 533 4.41 -30.15 -15.76
CA ASP A 533 3.46 -31.01 -15.05
C ASP A 533 2.00 -30.59 -15.23
N GLY A 534 1.80 -29.43 -15.86
CA GLY A 534 0.53 -28.83 -16.17
C GLY A 534 -0.07 -27.95 -15.07
N LYS A 535 0.72 -27.60 -14.07
CA LYS A 535 0.42 -26.60 -13.05
C LYS A 535 1.49 -25.52 -13.11
N ASP A 536 1.13 -24.33 -12.67
CA ASP A 536 2.11 -23.27 -12.59
C ASP A 536 2.76 -23.25 -11.21
N GLU A 537 4.05 -22.94 -11.20
CA GLU A 537 4.79 -22.66 -9.99
C GLU A 537 5.26 -21.22 -9.89
N ILE A 538 5.61 -20.84 -8.67
CA ILE A 538 6.14 -19.52 -8.37
C ILE A 538 7.60 -19.35 -8.79
N GLY A 539 7.94 -18.14 -9.19
CA GLY A 539 9.31 -17.72 -9.43
C GLY A 539 9.49 -16.24 -9.09
N LEU A 540 10.73 -15.78 -9.16
CA LEU A 540 11.09 -14.39 -8.96
C LEU A 540 12.14 -13.94 -9.98
N TYR A 541 12.01 -12.73 -10.49
CA TYR A 541 13.08 -12.01 -11.15
C TYR A 541 13.73 -11.03 -10.18
N ARG A 542 15.04 -11.14 -10.04
CA ARG A 542 15.86 -10.18 -9.30
C ARG A 542 16.58 -9.27 -10.30
N PRO A 543 16.21 -7.97 -10.40
CA PRO A 543 16.79 -7.06 -11.39
C PRO A 543 18.29 -6.82 -11.17
N ILE A 544 18.72 -6.77 -9.91
CA ILE A 544 20.11 -6.61 -9.50
C ILE A 544 20.38 -7.56 -8.34
N ASP A 545 21.12 -8.63 -8.62
CA ASP A 545 21.58 -9.56 -7.58
C ASP A 545 22.92 -9.11 -6.96
N ASP A 546 23.43 -9.86 -5.98
CA ASP A 546 24.62 -9.49 -5.19
C ASP A 546 25.89 -9.21 -6.04
N ASP A 547 25.98 -9.80 -7.23
CA ASP A 547 27.08 -9.60 -8.18
C ASP A 547 26.76 -8.61 -9.31
N GLY A 548 25.64 -7.90 -9.21
CA GLY A 548 25.21 -6.86 -10.16
C GLY A 548 24.56 -7.41 -11.42
N ILE A 549 24.17 -8.69 -11.42
CA ILE A 549 23.60 -9.38 -12.58
C ILE A 549 22.14 -9.70 -12.31
N SER A 550 21.29 -9.63 -13.34
CA SER A 550 19.88 -10.01 -13.21
C SER A 550 19.66 -11.52 -13.30
N ARG A 551 18.73 -12.06 -12.50
CA ARG A 551 18.46 -13.50 -12.44
C ARG A 551 17.00 -13.83 -12.22
N PHE A 552 16.57 -14.94 -12.80
CA PHE A 552 15.37 -15.64 -12.39
C PHE A 552 15.66 -16.69 -11.32
N TYR A 553 14.78 -16.80 -10.36
CA TYR A 553 14.79 -17.74 -9.24
C TYR A 553 13.49 -18.54 -9.33
N LEU A 554 13.55 -19.75 -9.88
CA LEU A 554 12.36 -20.56 -10.16
C LEU A 554 12.22 -21.66 -9.11
N VAL A 555 11.00 -21.86 -8.63
CA VAL A 555 10.61 -22.99 -7.77
C VAL A 555 9.87 -23.98 -8.65
N THR A 556 10.33 -25.23 -8.72
CA THR A 556 9.75 -26.28 -9.58
C THR A 556 9.05 -27.33 -8.72
N ARG A 557 8.43 -26.88 -7.63
CA ARG A 557 7.75 -27.73 -6.64
C ARG A 557 6.32 -27.27 -6.61
N ASP A 558 5.40 -28.23 -6.69
CA ASP A 558 3.96 -27.96 -6.68
C ASP A 558 3.57 -27.00 -5.58
N TRP A 559 2.77 -25.99 -5.95
CA TRP A 559 2.21 -25.01 -5.03
C TRP A 559 1.59 -25.66 -3.79
N ASN A 560 0.86 -26.78 -3.96
CA ASN A 560 0.20 -27.51 -2.88
C ASN A 560 1.18 -28.04 -1.82
N ASP A 561 2.38 -28.39 -2.22
CA ASP A 561 3.40 -28.99 -1.35
C ASP A 561 4.33 -27.95 -0.72
N LEU A 562 4.31 -26.71 -1.20
CA LEU A 562 5.11 -25.63 -0.62
C LEU A 562 4.65 -25.31 0.82
N PRO A 563 5.58 -25.27 1.79
CA PRO A 563 5.30 -24.74 3.13
C PRO A 563 5.23 -23.22 3.09
N TYR A 564 4.80 -22.59 4.19
CA TYR A 564 4.74 -21.12 4.29
C TYR A 564 6.07 -20.44 3.91
N LYS A 565 7.24 -21.05 4.15
CA LYS A 565 8.52 -20.54 3.63
C LYS A 565 9.08 -21.51 2.60
N ALA A 566 9.02 -21.15 1.31
CA ALA A 566 9.46 -22.03 0.22
C ALA A 566 10.95 -22.43 0.34
N GLY A 567 11.78 -21.57 0.94
CA GLY A 567 13.21 -21.76 1.09
C GLY A 567 14.00 -21.27 -0.11
N ASP A 568 15.07 -21.98 -0.47
CA ASP A 568 15.86 -21.68 -1.67
C ASP A 568 15.08 -22.00 -2.95
N ALA A 569 15.38 -21.27 -4.03
CA ALA A 569 14.94 -21.61 -5.38
C ALA A 569 15.54 -22.94 -5.85
N ASP A 570 14.81 -23.69 -6.67
CA ASP A 570 15.29 -24.93 -7.28
C ASP A 570 16.23 -24.62 -8.45
N LYS A 571 15.94 -23.55 -9.19
CA LYS A 571 16.74 -23.08 -10.32
C LYS A 571 17.06 -21.60 -10.20
N ARG A 572 18.28 -21.24 -10.64
CA ARG A 572 18.74 -19.86 -10.76
C ARG A 572 19.20 -19.65 -12.19
N ILE A 573 18.44 -18.90 -12.97
CA ILE A 573 18.67 -18.71 -14.40
C ILE A 573 19.31 -17.33 -14.61
N TYR A 574 20.43 -17.32 -15.31
CA TYR A 574 21.08 -16.08 -15.72
C TYR A 574 20.28 -15.43 -16.84
N PHE A 575 19.93 -14.15 -16.66
CA PHE A 575 19.29 -13.34 -17.68
C PHE A 575 20.24 -12.20 -18.07
N GLY A 576 20.73 -12.23 -19.31
CA GLY A 576 21.88 -11.47 -19.81
C GLY A 576 22.05 -10.05 -19.25
N GLY A 577 23.24 -9.63 -18.82
CA GLY A 577 23.58 -8.22 -18.52
C GLY A 577 22.73 -7.50 -17.45
N PRO A 578 23.11 -6.29 -17.00
CA PRO A 578 22.27 -5.51 -16.09
C PRO A 578 21.13 -4.85 -16.89
N TYR A 579 19.94 -5.46 -16.87
CA TYR A 579 18.70 -4.86 -17.35
C TYR A 579 17.76 -4.55 -16.17
N PRO A 580 18.17 -3.69 -15.21
CA PRO A 580 17.41 -3.50 -13.97
C PRO A 580 16.03 -2.85 -14.18
N THR A 581 15.76 -2.32 -15.37
CA THR A 581 14.49 -1.70 -15.75
C THR A 581 13.61 -2.59 -16.62
N ASN A 582 14.07 -3.80 -16.97
CA ASN A 582 13.26 -4.72 -17.73
C ASN A 582 12.18 -5.35 -16.84
N ILE A 583 11.03 -5.53 -17.47
CA ILE A 583 9.87 -6.25 -17.00
C ILE A 583 10.08 -7.75 -17.18
N PRO A 584 10.03 -8.62 -16.16
CA PRO A 584 10.05 -10.06 -16.39
C PRO A 584 8.76 -10.56 -17.03
N ILE A 585 8.87 -11.52 -17.94
CA ILE A 585 7.74 -12.18 -18.64
C ILE A 585 7.98 -13.69 -18.71
N ALA A 586 6.91 -14.49 -18.75
CA ALA A 586 6.95 -15.93 -18.98
C ALA A 586 5.82 -16.38 -19.92
N GLY A 587 6.04 -17.50 -20.60
CA GLY A 587 5.09 -18.17 -21.49
C GLY A 587 5.80 -19.14 -22.44
N ASP A 588 5.08 -20.12 -22.99
CA ASP A 588 5.55 -21.09 -23.97
C ASP A 588 5.51 -20.53 -25.40
N TRP A 589 6.48 -19.70 -25.76
CA TRP A 589 6.55 -19.15 -27.13
C TRP A 589 7.16 -20.09 -28.18
N ASP A 590 7.58 -21.31 -27.79
CA ASP A 590 8.18 -22.26 -28.72
C ASP A 590 7.36 -23.55 -28.99
N GLY A 591 6.36 -23.81 -28.14
CA GLY A 591 5.39 -24.89 -28.21
C GLY A 591 5.90 -26.22 -27.64
N ASP A 592 6.82 -26.19 -26.67
CA ASP A 592 7.32 -27.40 -26.01
C ASP A 592 6.61 -27.70 -24.66
N ASN A 593 5.65 -26.87 -24.29
CA ASN A 593 4.84 -26.87 -23.06
C ASN A 593 5.65 -26.61 -21.79
N TYR A 594 6.85 -26.06 -21.89
CA TYR A 594 7.52 -25.43 -20.76
C TYR A 594 7.32 -23.93 -20.87
N ASP A 595 6.96 -23.29 -19.76
CA ASP A 595 7.00 -21.84 -19.73
C ASP A 595 8.45 -21.38 -19.78
N ASP A 596 8.73 -20.60 -20.82
CA ASP A 596 10.00 -19.97 -21.03
C ASP A 596 10.07 -18.62 -20.26
N ILE A 597 11.23 -17.94 -20.30
CA ILE A 597 11.43 -16.66 -19.58
C ILE A 597 11.88 -15.52 -20.50
N GLY A 598 11.54 -14.29 -20.17
CA GLY A 598 11.91 -13.14 -21.00
C GLY A 598 11.97 -11.84 -20.24
N GLY A 599 12.11 -10.75 -21.00
CA GLY A 599 11.96 -9.42 -20.45
C GLY A 599 11.45 -8.39 -21.44
N PHE A 600 10.53 -7.52 -21.03
CA PHE A 600 10.12 -6.34 -21.81
C PHE A 600 10.87 -5.09 -21.38
N ASN A 601 11.39 -4.34 -22.34
CA ASN A 601 12.04 -3.06 -22.12
C ASN A 601 11.07 -1.92 -22.44
N PRO A 602 10.59 -1.17 -21.43
CA PRO A 602 9.59 -0.12 -21.63
C PRO A 602 10.16 1.15 -22.30
N GLU A 603 11.48 1.36 -22.25
CA GLU A 603 12.11 2.51 -22.92
C GLU A 603 12.17 2.30 -24.45
N MET A 604 12.42 1.07 -24.88
CA MET A 604 12.62 0.70 -26.28
C MET A 604 11.40 0.02 -26.91
N ASN A 605 10.42 -0.40 -26.09
CA ASN A 605 9.26 -1.21 -26.48
C ASN A 605 9.67 -2.51 -27.17
N ILE A 606 10.54 -3.27 -26.50
CA ILE A 606 11.08 -4.54 -27.01
C ILE A 606 10.79 -5.66 -26.02
N PHE A 607 10.16 -6.72 -26.48
CA PHE A 607 10.09 -8.00 -25.78
C PHE A 607 11.32 -8.83 -26.15
N TYR A 608 12.10 -9.23 -25.17
CA TYR A 608 13.21 -10.17 -25.30
C TYR A 608 12.76 -11.54 -24.82
N LEU A 609 12.45 -12.45 -25.75
CA LEU A 609 11.99 -13.81 -25.46
C LEU A 609 13.20 -14.76 -25.39
N TYR A 610 13.27 -15.61 -24.37
CA TYR A 610 14.36 -16.58 -24.22
C TYR A 610 13.83 -17.97 -23.88
N LYS A 611 14.34 -18.99 -24.57
CA LYS A 611 14.05 -20.39 -24.27
C LYS A 611 14.73 -20.82 -22.97
N LEU A 612 13.95 -21.31 -22.03
CA LEU A 612 14.40 -21.88 -20.77
C LEU A 612 14.94 -23.30 -21.02
N ASP A 613 16.13 -23.56 -20.50
CA ASP A 613 16.70 -24.90 -20.40
C ASP A 613 16.86 -25.19 -18.90
N LEU A 614 15.81 -25.75 -18.32
CA LEU A 614 15.71 -26.04 -16.89
C LEU A 614 16.83 -27.01 -16.43
N ASP A 615 17.17 -27.98 -17.27
CA ASP A 615 18.23 -28.97 -17.01
C ASP A 615 19.60 -28.31 -16.88
N LYS A 616 19.89 -27.33 -17.73
CA LYS A 616 21.16 -26.57 -17.70
C LYS A 616 21.12 -25.33 -16.80
N SER A 617 19.97 -25.02 -16.21
CA SER A 617 19.74 -23.77 -15.46
C SER A 617 20.17 -22.54 -16.27
N SER A 618 19.77 -22.49 -17.54
CA SER A 618 20.18 -21.45 -18.48
C SER A 618 19.04 -21.06 -19.39
N ALA A 619 19.11 -19.87 -19.99
CA ALA A 619 18.20 -19.48 -21.04
C ALA A 619 18.95 -18.97 -22.28
N GLY A 620 18.40 -19.24 -23.46
CA GLY A 620 18.96 -18.85 -24.75
C GLY A 620 18.03 -17.91 -25.51
N SER A 621 18.55 -16.85 -26.12
CA SER A 621 17.73 -15.89 -26.88
C SER A 621 16.92 -16.60 -27.96
N TYR A 622 15.62 -16.33 -27.99
CA TYR A 622 14.67 -16.83 -28.96
C TYR A 622 14.36 -15.78 -30.02
N LYS A 623 13.77 -14.66 -29.58
CA LYS A 623 13.27 -13.60 -30.48
C LYS A 623 13.22 -12.26 -29.74
N ASP A 624 13.52 -11.20 -30.48
CA ASP A 624 13.30 -9.82 -30.04
C ASP A 624 12.10 -9.28 -30.82
N VAL A 625 11.05 -8.82 -30.13
CA VAL A 625 9.81 -8.33 -30.74
C VAL A 625 9.61 -6.87 -30.38
N HIS A 626 9.64 -6.00 -31.38
CA HIS A 626 9.40 -4.57 -31.21
C HIS A 626 7.90 -4.28 -31.31
N PHE A 627 7.22 -4.14 -30.18
CA PHE A 627 5.78 -3.94 -30.15
C PHE A 627 5.35 -2.99 -29.03
N GLY A 628 4.37 -2.14 -29.34
CA GLY A 628 3.89 -1.09 -28.44
C GLY A 628 4.60 0.25 -28.59
N ILE A 629 4.27 1.16 -27.67
CA ILE A 629 4.84 2.51 -27.54
C ILE A 629 5.13 2.79 -26.06
N THR A 630 5.93 3.83 -25.79
CA THR A 630 6.28 4.22 -24.42
C THR A 630 5.03 4.48 -23.58
N GLY A 631 4.98 3.86 -22.40
CA GLY A 631 3.85 3.93 -21.46
C GLY A 631 2.86 2.76 -21.57
N ASP A 632 3.04 1.88 -22.56
CA ASP A 632 2.28 0.64 -22.67
C ASP A 632 2.67 -0.37 -21.58
N ILE A 633 1.68 -1.18 -21.16
CA ILE A 633 1.85 -2.27 -20.20
C ILE A 633 1.86 -3.60 -20.96
N PRO A 634 2.93 -4.40 -20.92
CA PRO A 634 2.94 -5.70 -21.59
C PRO A 634 2.09 -6.77 -20.90
N PHE A 635 1.64 -7.76 -21.68
CA PHE A 635 0.94 -8.96 -21.22
C PHE A 635 1.23 -10.15 -22.14
N ILE A 636 1.09 -11.39 -21.65
CA ILE A 636 1.40 -12.65 -22.35
C ILE A 636 0.23 -13.63 -22.27
N GLY A 637 0.02 -14.43 -23.32
CA GLY A 637 -0.97 -15.51 -23.38
C GLY A 637 -1.10 -16.15 -24.78
N ASP A 638 -1.71 -17.32 -24.87
CA ASP A 638 -2.20 -18.01 -26.05
C ASP A 638 -3.60 -17.49 -26.42
N TRP A 639 -3.64 -16.37 -27.13
CA TRP A 639 -4.91 -15.74 -27.55
C TRP A 639 -5.61 -16.48 -28.70
N ASN A 640 -4.98 -17.52 -29.23
CA ASN A 640 -5.38 -18.13 -30.49
C ASN A 640 -5.69 -19.63 -30.35
N GLY A 641 -5.35 -20.22 -29.20
CA GLY A 641 -5.60 -21.61 -28.82
C GLY A 641 -4.71 -22.61 -29.54
N ASP A 642 -3.53 -22.22 -30.01
CA ASP A 642 -2.58 -23.13 -30.67
C ASP A 642 -1.54 -23.74 -29.73
N GLY A 643 -1.67 -23.44 -28.43
CA GLY A 643 -0.81 -23.91 -27.35
C GLY A 643 0.52 -23.16 -27.28
N LYS A 644 0.59 -21.94 -27.84
CA LYS A 644 1.77 -21.08 -27.76
C LYS A 644 1.41 -19.71 -27.23
N ASP A 645 2.29 -19.19 -26.38
CA ASP A 645 2.13 -17.86 -25.86
C ASP A 645 2.66 -16.79 -26.80
N GLU A 646 1.90 -15.70 -26.84
CA GLU A 646 2.16 -14.52 -27.63
C GLU A 646 2.15 -13.25 -26.79
N VAL A 647 2.63 -12.16 -27.40
CA VAL A 647 2.80 -10.89 -26.70
C VAL A 647 1.69 -9.91 -27.02
N GLY A 648 1.36 -9.08 -26.04
CA GLY A 648 0.46 -7.96 -26.22
C GLY A 648 0.82 -6.78 -25.33
N VAL A 649 0.16 -5.65 -25.59
CA VAL A 649 0.27 -4.44 -24.79
C VAL A 649 -1.09 -3.83 -24.49
N PHE A 650 -1.28 -3.45 -23.23
CA PHE A 650 -2.41 -2.71 -22.71
C PHE A 650 -2.07 -1.23 -22.67
N ARG A 651 -2.91 -0.40 -23.29
CA ARG A 651 -2.64 1.02 -23.53
C ARG A 651 -3.73 1.92 -22.99
N TYR A 652 -3.29 3.00 -22.35
CA TYR A 652 -4.11 4.17 -22.04
C TYR A 652 -3.46 5.47 -22.57
N PRO A 653 -4.24 6.44 -23.09
CA PRO A 653 -5.64 6.33 -23.48
C PRO A 653 -5.83 5.60 -24.82
N TYR A 654 -7.01 5.03 -25.04
CA TYR A 654 -7.37 4.51 -26.36
C TYR A 654 -7.37 5.64 -27.41
N PRO A 655 -6.71 5.49 -28.57
CA PRO A 655 -6.51 6.57 -29.54
C PRO A 655 -7.78 7.28 -30.02
N ASN A 656 -8.94 6.60 -29.98
CA ASN A 656 -10.22 7.12 -30.46
C ASN A 656 -11.24 7.39 -29.34
N ASN A 657 -10.90 7.10 -28.08
CA ASN A 657 -11.72 7.39 -26.91
C ASN A 657 -10.81 7.56 -25.69
N GLN A 658 -10.69 8.79 -25.20
CA GLN A 658 -9.83 9.09 -24.05
C GLN A 658 -10.39 8.59 -22.72
N GLU A 659 -11.57 7.95 -22.72
CA GLU A 659 -12.26 7.45 -21.53
C GLU A 659 -12.15 5.91 -21.36
N THR A 660 -11.37 5.21 -22.19
CA THR A 660 -11.21 3.74 -22.11
C THR A 660 -9.76 3.32 -22.38
N ASN A 661 -9.39 2.14 -21.87
CA ASN A 661 -8.16 1.45 -22.23
C ASN A 661 -8.38 0.52 -23.43
N ALA A 662 -7.30 -0.02 -23.99
CA ALA A 662 -7.41 -1.09 -24.97
C ALA A 662 -6.24 -2.06 -24.99
N PHE A 663 -6.56 -3.29 -25.38
CA PHE A 663 -5.64 -4.40 -25.62
C PHE A 663 -5.21 -4.43 -27.09
N TYR A 664 -3.90 -4.54 -27.30
CA TYR A 664 -3.25 -4.71 -28.59
C TYR A 664 -2.49 -6.04 -28.54
N PHE A 665 -2.72 -6.89 -29.53
CA PHE A 665 -2.13 -8.23 -29.59
C PHE A 665 -1.18 -8.34 -30.78
N ASP A 666 -0.03 -8.99 -30.61
CA ASP A 666 0.92 -9.35 -31.66
C ASP A 666 1.09 -10.87 -31.66
N ARG A 667 0.22 -11.54 -32.40
CA ARG A 667 0.11 -13.00 -32.45
C ARG A 667 1.19 -13.62 -33.32
N ASP A 668 1.59 -12.95 -34.41
CA ASP A 668 2.65 -13.48 -35.28
C ASP A 668 4.07 -13.13 -34.79
N LEU A 669 4.14 -12.39 -33.67
CA LEU A 669 5.36 -11.91 -33.04
C LEU A 669 6.22 -11.09 -34.02
N THR A 670 5.63 -10.44 -35.02
CA THR A 670 6.38 -9.65 -36.02
C THR A 670 6.61 -8.22 -35.57
N GLY A 671 5.85 -7.74 -34.58
CA GLY A 671 5.84 -6.35 -34.14
C GLY A 671 5.15 -5.40 -35.12
N ILE A 672 4.46 -5.92 -36.15
CA ILE A 672 3.85 -5.10 -37.22
C ILE A 672 2.33 -5.07 -37.09
N GLN A 673 1.78 -3.93 -36.65
CA GLN A 673 0.34 -3.75 -36.41
C GLN A 673 -0.19 -4.72 -35.33
N HIS A 674 -1.42 -4.51 -34.87
CA HIS A 674 -2.06 -5.46 -33.95
C HIS A 674 -2.86 -6.48 -34.78
N ASP A 675 -2.85 -7.74 -34.34
CA ASP A 675 -3.39 -8.88 -35.11
C ASP A 675 -4.83 -9.24 -34.74
N LEU A 676 -5.21 -8.95 -33.50
CA LEU A 676 -6.53 -9.23 -32.93
C LEU A 676 -7.21 -7.94 -32.45
N GLY A 677 -8.54 -7.89 -32.53
CA GLY A 677 -9.29 -6.70 -32.17
C GLY A 677 -10.78 -6.75 -32.50
N VAL A 678 -11.37 -5.59 -32.82
CA VAL A 678 -12.78 -5.45 -33.23
C VAL A 678 -12.83 -4.73 -34.57
N ILE A 679 -13.75 -5.12 -35.47
CA ILE A 679 -13.93 -4.42 -36.75
C ILE A 679 -14.66 -3.09 -36.51
N GLY A 680 -13.95 -2.00 -36.75
CA GLY A 680 -14.48 -0.65 -36.63
C GLY A 680 -15.51 -0.30 -37.70
N PRO A 681 -16.25 0.81 -37.54
CA PRO A 681 -17.23 1.27 -38.54
C PRO A 681 -16.61 1.58 -39.91
N ASP A 682 -15.30 1.84 -39.96
CA ASP A 682 -14.53 2.06 -41.19
C ASP A 682 -14.03 0.76 -41.84
N GLY A 683 -14.42 -0.39 -41.29
CA GLY A 683 -14.03 -1.71 -41.75
C GLY A 683 -12.59 -2.08 -41.39
N LYS A 684 -11.87 -1.31 -40.56
CA LYS A 684 -10.51 -1.66 -40.15
C LYS A 684 -10.52 -2.43 -38.84
N LEU A 685 -9.52 -3.28 -38.65
CA LEU A 685 -9.25 -3.84 -37.34
C LEU A 685 -8.85 -2.72 -36.39
N GLN A 686 -9.54 -2.65 -35.27
CA GLN A 686 -9.29 -1.72 -34.18
C GLN A 686 -8.88 -2.52 -32.94
N PRO A 687 -8.09 -1.93 -32.03
CA PRO A 687 -7.71 -2.59 -30.79
C PRO A 687 -8.95 -2.90 -29.94
N TYR A 688 -8.87 -3.93 -29.10
CA TYR A 688 -9.99 -4.36 -28.27
C TYR A 688 -10.14 -3.43 -27.06
N ALA A 689 -11.18 -2.59 -27.04
CA ALA A 689 -11.42 -1.66 -25.95
C ALA A 689 -12.16 -2.35 -24.79
N TYR A 690 -11.53 -2.40 -23.63
CA TYR A 690 -12.08 -3.02 -22.42
C TYR A 690 -11.48 -2.39 -21.16
N GLY A 691 -12.29 -2.28 -20.09
CA GLY A 691 -11.93 -1.62 -18.83
C GLY A 691 -12.08 -0.08 -18.83
N ASP A 692 -12.12 0.48 -17.62
CA ASP A 692 -12.18 1.91 -17.35
C ASP A 692 -10.78 2.49 -17.09
N VAL A 693 -10.61 3.80 -17.27
CA VAL A 693 -9.33 4.47 -17.01
C VAL A 693 -8.80 4.18 -15.60
N GLY A 694 -7.56 3.71 -15.50
CA GLY A 694 -6.92 3.34 -14.25
C GLY A 694 -7.07 1.86 -13.87
N ASP A 695 -7.83 1.09 -14.65
CA ASP A 695 -7.83 -0.36 -14.57
C ASP A 695 -6.49 -0.94 -15.07
N TYR A 696 -6.07 -2.07 -14.51
CA TYR A 696 -4.88 -2.82 -14.89
C TYR A 696 -5.30 -4.08 -15.67
N PRO A 697 -4.54 -4.54 -16.69
CA PRO A 697 -4.91 -5.76 -17.40
C PRO A 697 -4.90 -6.95 -16.45
N VAL A 698 -5.89 -7.83 -16.66
CA VAL A 698 -6.21 -9.19 -16.19
C VAL A 698 -6.00 -10.28 -17.27
N ILE A 699 -5.12 -11.28 -17.25
CA ILE A 699 -5.09 -12.35 -18.25
C ILE A 699 -5.20 -13.72 -17.56
N GLY A 700 -5.90 -14.67 -18.17
CA GLY A 700 -6.00 -16.07 -17.74
C GLY A 700 -6.98 -16.87 -18.57
N ASP A 701 -6.85 -18.20 -18.53
CA ASP A 701 -7.90 -19.10 -18.99
C ASP A 701 -9.05 -19.11 -17.96
N TRP A 702 -9.88 -18.06 -17.99
CA TRP A 702 -10.97 -17.88 -17.03
C TRP A 702 -12.08 -18.91 -17.23
N ASP A 703 -12.32 -19.34 -18.47
CA ASP A 703 -13.41 -20.24 -18.82
C ASP A 703 -13.01 -21.73 -18.81
N GLY A 704 -11.72 -22.04 -18.86
CA GLY A 704 -11.12 -23.38 -18.81
C GLY A 704 -11.04 -24.07 -20.17
N ASN A 705 -11.04 -23.32 -21.28
CA ASN A 705 -11.09 -23.86 -22.63
C ASN A 705 -9.71 -24.12 -23.25
N GLY A 706 -8.63 -23.76 -22.55
CA GLY A 706 -7.26 -23.92 -23.01
C GLY A 706 -6.82 -22.86 -24.02
N ASP A 707 -7.38 -21.66 -23.97
CA ASP A 707 -6.82 -20.44 -24.54
C ASP A 707 -7.08 -19.26 -23.60
N ASP A 708 -6.38 -18.16 -23.81
CA ASP A 708 -6.36 -17.08 -22.83
C ASP A 708 -7.38 -15.98 -23.09
N ASP A 709 -8.04 -15.60 -22.01
CA ASP A 709 -9.01 -14.53 -21.97
C ASP A 709 -8.41 -13.26 -21.36
N ILE A 710 -8.96 -12.11 -21.77
CA ILE A 710 -8.64 -10.84 -21.14
C ILE A 710 -9.56 -10.56 -19.95
N GLY A 711 -9.14 -9.60 -19.15
CA GLY A 711 -9.85 -9.08 -18.00
C GLY A 711 -9.18 -7.79 -17.53
N VAL A 712 -9.72 -7.20 -16.47
CA VAL A 712 -9.07 -6.07 -15.79
C VAL A 712 -9.24 -6.14 -14.29
N TYR A 713 -8.26 -5.65 -13.54
CA TYR A 713 -8.38 -5.34 -12.12
C TYR A 713 -8.62 -3.85 -11.96
N ARG A 714 -9.62 -3.51 -11.14
CA ARG A 714 -9.98 -2.13 -10.85
C ARG A 714 -9.56 -1.74 -9.44
N PRO A 715 -8.53 -0.90 -9.28
CA PRO A 715 -8.06 -0.49 -7.95
C PRO A 715 -9.11 0.28 -7.14
N SER A 716 -10.02 1.01 -7.80
CA SER A 716 -10.98 1.89 -7.12
C SER A 716 -12.05 1.15 -6.32
N ASN A 717 -12.30 -0.13 -6.61
CA ASN A 717 -13.20 -0.99 -5.85
C ASN A 717 -12.59 -2.37 -5.50
N GLN A 718 -11.34 -2.61 -5.90
CA GLN A 718 -10.58 -3.82 -5.58
C GLN A 718 -11.20 -5.11 -6.15
N GLU A 719 -11.83 -5.01 -7.32
CA GLU A 719 -12.49 -6.13 -8.00
C GLU A 719 -11.81 -6.50 -9.33
N PHE A 720 -11.93 -7.78 -9.71
CA PHE A 720 -11.56 -8.32 -11.02
C PHE A 720 -12.78 -8.36 -11.94
N TYR A 721 -12.58 -8.03 -13.21
CA TYR A 721 -13.59 -8.00 -14.27
C TYR A 721 -13.10 -8.79 -15.47
N GLU A 722 -13.50 -10.05 -15.57
CA GLU A 722 -13.13 -10.99 -16.64
C GLU A 722 -13.99 -10.79 -17.89
N ASP A 723 -13.41 -10.92 -19.09
CA ASP A 723 -14.12 -10.94 -20.37
C ASP A 723 -13.69 -12.14 -21.20
N SER A 724 -14.40 -13.27 -21.04
CA SER A 724 -14.21 -14.49 -21.84
C SER A 724 -14.76 -14.38 -23.27
N LYS A 725 -14.79 -13.17 -23.85
CA LYS A 725 -15.19 -12.96 -25.25
C LYS A 725 -13.96 -12.82 -26.12
N LYS A 726 -13.90 -13.69 -27.14
CA LYS A 726 -12.79 -13.67 -28.09
C LYS A 726 -12.79 -12.42 -28.98
N PRO A 727 -11.65 -11.72 -29.10
CA PRO A 727 -11.43 -10.73 -30.15
C PRO A 727 -11.54 -11.35 -31.55
N VAL A 728 -11.89 -10.54 -32.56
CA VAL A 728 -11.97 -10.98 -33.97
C VAL A 728 -10.58 -10.91 -34.60
N ASN A 729 -10.18 -11.95 -35.33
CA ASN A 729 -8.93 -11.99 -36.11
C ASN A 729 -9.01 -11.08 -37.36
N SER A 730 -7.89 -10.41 -37.69
CA SER A 730 -7.69 -9.68 -38.96
C SER A 730 -8.15 -10.42 -40.22
N ASP A 731 -7.94 -11.75 -40.30
CA ASP A 731 -8.36 -12.59 -41.44
C ASP A 731 -9.90 -12.73 -41.56
N MET A 732 -10.58 -12.78 -40.40
CA MET A 732 -12.05 -12.75 -40.34
C MET A 732 -12.59 -11.36 -40.68
N GLY A 733 -11.88 -10.30 -40.30
CA GLY A 733 -12.19 -8.92 -40.68
C GLY A 733 -12.24 -8.71 -42.19
N ALA A 734 -11.24 -9.21 -42.92
CA ALA A 734 -11.22 -9.17 -44.38
C ALA A 734 -12.41 -9.92 -45.00
N SER A 735 -12.81 -11.04 -44.39
CA SER A 735 -13.96 -11.85 -44.81
C SER A 735 -15.31 -11.16 -44.53
N ILE A 736 -15.45 -10.50 -43.38
CA ILE A 736 -16.64 -9.72 -43.00
C ILE A 736 -16.80 -8.47 -43.88
N ILE A 737 -15.71 -7.77 -44.23
CA ILE A 737 -15.74 -6.65 -45.17
C ILE A 737 -16.14 -7.10 -46.57
N ALA A 738 -15.67 -8.28 -47.01
CA ALA A 738 -16.09 -8.85 -48.29
C ALA A 738 -17.61 -9.15 -48.30
N ILE A 739 -18.17 -9.60 -47.17
CA ILE A 739 -19.62 -9.80 -47.01
C ILE A 739 -20.36 -8.45 -46.97
N ILE A 740 -19.90 -7.47 -46.19
CA ILE A 740 -20.54 -6.14 -46.08
C ILE A 740 -20.49 -5.39 -47.42
N HIS A 741 -19.39 -5.46 -48.18
CA HIS A 741 -19.33 -4.88 -49.54
C HIS A 741 -20.16 -5.65 -50.56
N ALA A 742 -20.30 -6.97 -50.44
CA ALA A 742 -21.19 -7.77 -51.28
C ALA A 742 -22.67 -7.45 -51.02
N TYR A 743 -23.05 -7.10 -49.79
CA TYR A 743 -24.43 -6.71 -49.44
C TYR A 743 -24.72 -5.21 -49.56
N GLY A 744 -23.71 -4.35 -49.43
CA GLY A 744 -23.84 -2.88 -49.51
C GLY A 744 -23.78 -2.29 -50.93
N SER A 745 -23.53 -3.10 -51.96
CA SER A 745 -23.40 -2.65 -53.35
C SER A 745 -24.53 -3.11 -54.28
N HIS A 746 -25.64 -3.66 -53.77
CA HIS A 746 -26.79 -4.05 -54.58
C HIS A 746 -27.98 -3.09 -54.42
N GLU A 747 -27.84 -1.89 -54.98
CA GLU A 747 -28.98 -1.17 -55.57
C GLU A 747 -28.79 -1.07 -57.09
N GLY A 748 -29.42 -2.01 -57.80
CA GLY A 748 -29.77 -1.90 -59.23
C GLY A 748 -28.77 -2.46 -60.24
N ASP A 749 -28.96 -3.71 -60.67
CA ASP A 749 -29.50 -4.05 -62.00
C ASP A 749 -29.56 -5.58 -62.19
N ASP A 750 -30.52 -5.99 -63.00
CA ASP A 750 -30.81 -7.38 -63.39
C ASP A 750 -29.62 -8.06 -64.12
N ASP A 751 -29.15 -9.22 -63.64
CA ASP A 751 -28.95 -10.44 -64.45
C ASP A 751 -28.25 -11.58 -63.68
N TYR A 752 -28.71 -12.81 -63.94
CA TYR A 752 -28.14 -14.06 -63.45
C TYR A 752 -26.78 -14.39 -64.13
N ASN A 753 -25.88 -14.97 -63.33
CA ASN A 753 -24.72 -15.82 -63.69
C ASN A 753 -23.63 -15.23 -64.61
N THR A 754 -22.41 -15.03 -64.06
CA THR A 754 -21.22 -15.85 -64.37
C THR A 754 -19.95 -15.29 -63.70
N VAL A 755 -19.34 -16.08 -62.79
CA VAL A 755 -17.89 -16.29 -62.84
C VAL A 755 -17.68 -17.81 -62.80
N HIS A 756 -17.28 -18.33 -63.95
CA HIS A 756 -16.68 -19.65 -64.11
C HIS A 756 -15.18 -19.56 -63.83
N ASP A 757 -14.61 -20.72 -63.47
CA ASP A 757 -13.21 -21.04 -63.13
C ASP A 757 -12.82 -20.74 -61.67
N VAL A 758 -12.35 -21.71 -60.88
CA VAL A 758 -11.42 -22.80 -61.25
C VAL A 758 -11.59 -24.03 -60.34
N ASN A 759 -11.39 -25.24 -60.90
CA ASN A 759 -10.80 -26.38 -60.19
C ASN A 759 -9.26 -26.21 -60.26
N SER A 760 -8.47 -26.38 -59.20
CA SER A 760 -7.77 -27.67 -58.96
C SER A 760 -7.12 -27.79 -57.57
N ASP A 761 -7.36 -26.86 -56.64
CA ASP A 761 -6.49 -26.70 -55.47
C ASP A 761 -7.11 -25.99 -54.25
N GLY A 762 -8.42 -25.71 -54.20
CA GLY A 762 -8.99 -25.04 -53.02
C GLY A 762 -10.50 -25.00 -52.98
N VAL A 763 -11.12 -26.00 -52.34
CA VAL A 763 -12.55 -25.99 -52.03
C VAL A 763 -12.75 -25.60 -50.57
N ILE A 764 -13.46 -24.49 -50.31
CA ILE A 764 -14.31 -24.37 -49.12
C ILE A 764 -15.74 -24.69 -49.58
N ASN A 765 -16.34 -25.71 -48.97
CA ASN A 765 -17.72 -26.11 -49.22
C ASN A 765 -18.67 -25.17 -48.44
N LEU A 766 -19.64 -24.61 -49.15
CA LEU A 766 -20.66 -23.68 -48.64
C LEU A 766 -21.76 -24.36 -47.80
N SER A 767 -21.52 -25.57 -47.27
CA SER A 767 -22.47 -26.28 -46.40
C SER A 767 -22.24 -26.01 -44.91
N ASP A 768 -21.04 -25.60 -44.51
CA ASP A 768 -20.65 -25.57 -43.10
C ASP A 768 -20.96 -24.22 -42.45
N PHE A 769 -21.19 -23.17 -43.26
CA PHE A 769 -21.52 -21.82 -42.79
C PHE A 769 -22.99 -21.67 -42.34
N VAL A 770 -23.88 -22.57 -42.76
CA VAL A 770 -25.32 -22.49 -42.40
C VAL A 770 -25.63 -23.25 -41.10
N GLY A 771 -24.71 -24.11 -40.63
CA GLY A 771 -24.82 -24.81 -39.35
C GLY A 771 -24.56 -23.88 -38.16
N ALA A 772 -23.43 -23.17 -38.19
CA ALA A 772 -22.97 -22.34 -37.07
C ALA A 772 -23.93 -21.19 -36.72
N LEU A 773 -24.58 -20.56 -37.70
CA LEU A 773 -25.48 -19.43 -37.45
C LEU A 773 -26.79 -19.85 -36.73
N LYS A 774 -27.18 -21.13 -36.81
CA LYS A 774 -28.43 -21.61 -36.25
C LYS A 774 -28.31 -21.92 -34.76
N ASP A 775 -27.16 -22.39 -34.31
CA ASP A 775 -26.94 -22.79 -32.92
C ASP A 775 -26.66 -21.55 -32.04
N THR A 776 -25.92 -20.57 -32.55
CA THR A 776 -25.67 -19.29 -31.85
C THR A 776 -26.96 -18.48 -31.61
N ILE A 777 -27.94 -18.54 -32.53
CA ILE A 777 -29.21 -17.81 -32.38
C ILE A 777 -30.16 -18.53 -31.40
N MET A 778 -30.07 -19.86 -31.28
CA MET A 778 -30.91 -20.62 -30.35
C MET A 778 -30.43 -20.51 -28.91
N ASP A 779 -29.12 -20.35 -28.67
CA ASP A 779 -28.56 -20.13 -27.33
C ASP A 779 -28.80 -18.71 -26.82
N MET A 780 -28.79 -17.70 -27.70
CA MET A 780 -29.17 -16.32 -27.36
C MET A 780 -30.64 -16.17 -26.90
N LEU A 781 -31.53 -17.10 -27.26
CA LEU A 781 -32.96 -17.03 -26.90
C LEU A 781 -33.29 -17.72 -25.57
N ASN A 782 -32.40 -18.55 -25.02
CA ASN A 782 -32.66 -19.34 -23.80
C ASN A 782 -32.13 -18.70 -22.50
N SER A 783 -31.26 -17.67 -22.57
CA SER A 783 -30.66 -17.05 -21.38
C SER A 783 -31.41 -15.84 -20.80
N ILE A 784 -32.59 -15.48 -21.32
CA ILE A 784 -33.50 -14.50 -20.68
C ILE A 784 -34.61 -15.27 -19.94
N LYS A 785 -34.29 -15.74 -18.73
CA LYS A 785 -35.14 -16.19 -17.60
C LYS A 785 -34.20 -16.98 -16.68
N LEU A 786 -33.93 -16.59 -15.43
CA LEU A 786 -34.65 -15.78 -14.45
C LEU A 786 -33.62 -15.07 -13.58
#